data_AF-A0A9W4UMV2-F1
#
_entry.id   AF-A0A9W4UMV2-F1
#
_cell.length_a   1.000
_cell.length_b   1.000
_cell.length_c   1.000
_cell.angle_alpha   90.00
_cell.angle_beta   90.00
_cell.angle_gamma   90.00
#
_symmetry.space_group_name_H-M   'P 1'
#
loop_
_entity.id
_entity.type
_entity.pdbx_description
1 polymer ?
#
loop_
_entity_poly.entity_id
_entity_poly.type
_entity_poly.pdbx_seq_one_letter_code
_entity_poly.pdbx_strand_id
1 'polypeptide(L)'
;MKARHSLKKSCEGYPGGAAMDAQTPNAAGSSVPFRPAGAYCSLPTADDVETMPGVLDTTTAWHPAESTSYDGEQQPIDKSTGIEREEPSSAAWTSHTAERAIPEQLADLLMEIIPGMDGAKLGEAFLCAADLPPVTKQSLGELDIQNIITNIKLRHDVNFDKDLSFRPNLDGPKGQEKRRHSDNYWRALVAEMELYTLLFQRAPSIQNVGEAKWTALVQHAQRRIPKVFRTLHEVLESLVPDRDHARVTEHFDVGMLMQEIERGVCDLVKRVEWVAILLKEHCAPMRDGLVDKMVQTTKTGVAKNDTGHIVNGLKELLGILEAMKLDVANHQIRNLKTLLIEDTVNFEKHYHLDRLVRGRSKVNIDAAHEWWTLIDQDSRTHLSAAKDVSHHRLETFSRAVVDHLFAQDSRKDLPDTFYLDRDRLWVLKLEIDDLVHFEICFDMFGQCLREFAYNGPISNTARSELRNALSAIIGETTGHAPESWIFHSESLSLEIYRQAIILAGKPFVCDSSELGRASDHLQNIFRHYVTPYASKVQAAVLAQVMACASSYANASPIELFNNLVTPPLSTSPVLAPTSPASLLQPTTNTLSYFADRVVDLSYRISHIILIHWRIWGPIAYITDDSNSPTSQYPNDGVAAAMENSTLQRFPPIPHRQLRNKPLSISTTSSSTPSSPHPLHGISAPTPPPTLHTKPPPMSTEIEPDSSKRGNSDMAGSELGENSSETQHDSSEGKRTPDS
;
A
#
# COMPACT_ATOMS: atom_id res chain seq x y z
N MET A 1 -19.86 74.96 -6.14
CA MET A 1 -21.12 75.53 -5.61
C MET A 1 -21.59 74.59 -4.48
N LYS A 2 -22.04 75.02 -3.28
CA LYS A 2 -23.36 75.61 -2.93
C LYS A 2 -24.51 74.83 -3.61
N ALA A 3 -25.54 74.30 -2.94
CA ALA A 3 -26.07 74.34 -1.55
C ALA A 3 -27.13 73.19 -1.43
N ARG A 4 -27.75 72.72 -0.34
CA ARG A 4 -27.83 72.86 1.16
C ARG A 4 -28.73 71.67 1.64
N HIS A 5 -28.95 71.23 2.88
CA HIS A 5 -28.49 71.40 4.28
C HIS A 5 -28.92 70.06 5.02
N SER A 6 -28.33 69.55 6.12
CA SER A 6 -28.28 70.02 7.53
C SER A 6 -29.66 70.17 8.22
N LEU A 7 -29.88 69.83 9.50
CA LEU A 7 -29.04 69.33 10.62
C LEU A 7 -30.00 68.83 11.74
N LYS A 8 -29.66 67.90 12.66
CA LYS A 8 -29.08 68.08 14.04
C LYS A 8 -29.56 66.85 14.86
N LYS A 9 -28.96 66.35 15.96
CA LYS A 9 -27.66 66.47 16.68
C LYS A 9 -27.61 65.25 17.69
N SER A 10 -26.59 64.90 18.48
CA SER A 10 -25.35 65.58 18.94
C SER A 10 -24.31 64.58 19.51
N CYS A 11 -23.04 65.03 19.62
CA CYS A 11 -21.96 64.55 20.53
C CYS A 11 -21.45 63.09 20.37
N GLU A 12 -20.18 62.80 20.09
CA GLU A 12 -18.91 63.04 20.85
C GLU A 12 -18.76 62.09 22.06
N GLY A 13 -17.71 61.25 22.20
CA GLY A 13 -16.53 61.05 21.33
C GLY A 13 -15.65 59.83 21.70
N TYR A 14 -14.44 59.77 21.13
CA TYR A 14 -13.35 58.78 21.36
C TYR A 14 -12.69 58.91 22.77
N PRO A 15 -11.72 58.05 23.21
CA PRO A 15 -11.09 56.87 22.59
C PRO A 15 -11.07 55.59 23.48
N GLY A 16 -10.44 54.51 23.00
CA GLY A 16 -9.97 53.39 23.85
C GLY A 16 -9.83 52.07 23.10
N GLY A 17 -8.82 51.26 23.43
CA GLY A 17 -8.59 49.94 22.82
C GLY A 17 -8.24 48.87 23.85
N ALA A 18 -8.68 47.63 23.57
CA ALA A 18 -8.31 46.38 24.22
C ALA A 18 -8.30 45.32 23.09
N ALA A 19 -7.22 44.57 22.86
CA ALA A 19 -6.66 43.50 23.71
C ALA A 19 -7.56 42.25 23.75
N MET A 20 -6.99 41.11 23.34
CA MET A 20 -7.68 39.82 23.31
C MET A 20 -7.78 39.21 24.71
N ASP A 21 -8.87 38.49 24.96
CA ASP A 21 -8.93 37.44 25.99
C ASP A 21 -9.43 36.15 25.34
N ALA A 22 -8.79 35.03 25.66
CA ALA A 22 -9.16 33.71 25.14
C ALA A 22 -9.95 32.93 26.20
N GLN A 23 -11.13 32.42 25.85
CA GLN A 23 -11.93 31.58 26.74
C GLN A 23 -12.27 30.24 26.11
N THR A 24 -11.67 29.18 26.66
CA THR A 24 -12.05 27.78 26.43
C THR A 24 -13.34 27.45 27.18
N PRO A 25 -14.38 26.90 26.53
CA PRO A 25 -15.54 26.33 27.21
C PRO A 25 -15.17 25.01 27.92
N ASN A 26 -15.76 24.75 29.09
CA ASN A 26 -15.50 23.54 29.88
C ASN A 26 -16.13 22.29 29.25
N ALA A 27 -15.48 21.14 29.44
CA ALA A 27 -16.10 19.84 29.21
C ALA A 27 -17.19 19.56 30.26
N ALA A 28 -18.40 19.25 29.80
CA ALA A 28 -19.49 18.77 30.65
C ALA A 28 -19.79 17.31 30.30
N GLY A 29 -19.46 16.39 31.22
CA GLY A 29 -19.72 14.97 31.03
C GLY A 29 -21.22 14.65 31.13
N SER A 30 -21.76 13.94 30.14
CA SER A 30 -23.11 13.38 30.19
C SER A 30 -23.04 11.89 29.90
N SER A 31 -23.17 11.07 30.95
CA SER A 31 -23.22 9.62 30.87
C SER A 31 -24.62 9.15 30.48
N VAL A 32 -24.79 8.70 29.23
CA VAL A 32 -26.03 8.08 28.74
C VAL A 32 -25.78 6.57 28.55
N PRO A 33 -26.62 5.68 29.10
CA PRO A 33 -26.28 4.26 29.21
C PRO A 33 -26.44 3.47 27.91
N PHE A 34 -25.56 2.48 27.74
CA PHE A 34 -25.64 1.46 26.69
C PHE A 34 -27.00 0.74 26.70
N ARG A 35 -27.59 0.52 25.52
CA ARG A 35 -28.70 -0.42 25.31
C ARG A 35 -28.32 -1.39 24.18
N PRO A 36 -28.75 -2.66 24.24
CA PRO A 36 -28.33 -3.68 23.29
C PRO A 36 -28.90 -3.43 21.89
N ALA A 37 -28.11 -3.76 20.86
CA ALA A 37 -28.50 -3.62 19.47
C ALA A 37 -29.59 -4.64 19.09
N GLY A 38 -30.75 -4.14 18.65
CA GLY A 38 -31.82 -4.95 18.07
C GLY A 38 -31.92 -4.70 16.57
N ALA A 39 -31.71 -5.76 15.78
CA ALA A 39 -32.08 -5.89 14.36
C ALA A 39 -31.80 -4.68 13.44
N TYR A 40 -30.60 -4.64 12.86
CA TYR A 40 -30.36 -3.98 11.56
C TYR A 40 -30.10 -5.03 10.48
N CYS A 41 -30.61 -4.80 9.27
CA CYS A 41 -30.43 -5.69 8.13
C CYS A 41 -28.99 -5.64 7.63
N SER A 42 -28.43 -6.80 7.30
CA SER A 42 -27.08 -6.92 6.73
C SER A 42 -27.01 -6.30 5.33
N LEU A 43 -26.16 -5.27 5.17
CA LEU A 43 -25.59 -4.91 3.88
C LEU A 43 -24.34 -5.78 3.64
N PRO A 44 -23.99 -6.14 2.39
CA PRO A 44 -22.80 -6.94 2.10
C PRO A 44 -21.51 -6.22 2.51
N THR A 45 -20.51 -6.99 2.95
CA THR A 45 -19.15 -6.50 3.14
C THR A 45 -18.41 -6.48 1.80
N ALA A 46 -17.35 -5.65 1.67
CA ALA A 46 -16.63 -5.48 0.39
C ALA A 46 -15.99 -6.77 -0.18
N ASP A 47 -15.78 -7.79 0.66
CA ASP A 47 -15.36 -9.14 0.26
C ASP A 47 -16.42 -9.91 -0.56
N ASP A 48 -17.70 -9.56 -0.47
CA ASP A 48 -18.82 -10.38 -0.96
C ASP A 48 -19.22 -10.04 -2.43
N VAL A 49 -18.35 -9.39 -3.21
CA VAL A 49 -18.64 -8.86 -4.56
C VAL A 49 -18.03 -9.69 -5.71
N GLU A 50 -17.29 -10.77 -5.41
CA GLU A 50 -16.62 -11.62 -6.42
C GLU A 50 -17.55 -12.59 -7.20
N THR A 51 -18.88 -12.56 -7.03
CA THR A 51 -19.80 -13.51 -7.70
C THR A 51 -20.99 -12.87 -8.43
N MET A 52 -20.74 -12.31 -9.61
CA MET A 52 -21.66 -12.32 -10.76
C MET A 52 -20.85 -12.41 -12.07
N PRO A 53 -21.32 -13.13 -13.11
CA PRO A 53 -20.48 -13.48 -14.27
C PRO A 53 -20.38 -12.34 -15.30
N GLY A 54 -19.17 -12.06 -15.81
CA GLY A 54 -18.99 -11.05 -16.88
C GLY A 54 -17.58 -10.66 -17.32
N VAL A 55 -16.51 -11.15 -16.67
CA VAL A 55 -15.11 -10.90 -17.09
C VAL A 55 -14.33 -12.22 -17.06
N LEU A 56 -13.31 -12.34 -17.91
CA LEU A 56 -12.57 -13.59 -18.14
C LEU A 56 -11.63 -13.94 -16.97
N ASP A 57 -11.69 -15.18 -16.49
CA ASP A 57 -10.72 -15.74 -15.57
C ASP A 57 -9.32 -15.87 -16.20
N THR A 58 -8.27 -15.62 -15.42
CA THR A 58 -7.01 -16.37 -15.50
C THR A 58 -6.11 -16.10 -14.29
N THR A 59 -6.22 -16.93 -13.27
CA THR A 59 -5.09 -17.16 -12.35
C THR A 59 -4.08 -18.09 -13.03
N THR A 60 -2.78 -17.84 -12.88
CA THR A 60 -1.73 -18.68 -13.46
C THR A 60 -0.71 -19.07 -12.39
N ALA A 61 -0.69 -20.37 -12.07
CA ALA A 61 0.40 -20.97 -11.31
C ALA A 61 1.64 -21.10 -12.21
N TRP A 62 2.83 -20.93 -11.62
CA TRP A 62 4.10 -21.00 -12.34
C TRP A 62 4.79 -22.34 -12.12
N HIS A 63 4.95 -23.14 -13.19
CA HIS A 63 6.02 -24.12 -13.31
C HIS A 63 6.51 -24.17 -14.78
N PRO A 64 7.81 -24.37 -15.02
CA PRO A 64 8.40 -24.28 -16.36
C PRO A 64 8.20 -25.55 -17.19
N ALA A 65 8.24 -25.40 -18.51
CA ALA A 65 8.32 -26.50 -19.48
C ALA A 65 9.30 -26.13 -20.62
N GLU A 66 9.94 -27.13 -21.20
CA GLU A 66 11.13 -26.97 -22.05
C GLU A 66 10.81 -26.70 -23.53
N SER A 67 11.78 -26.16 -24.25
CA SER A 67 11.69 -25.81 -25.67
C SER A 67 11.84 -27.01 -26.61
N THR A 68 11.05 -27.05 -27.69
CA THR A 68 11.45 -27.72 -28.95
C THR A 68 10.93 -26.94 -30.16
N SER A 69 11.77 -26.84 -31.19
CA SER A 69 11.57 -26.05 -32.41
C SER A 69 11.18 -26.91 -33.62
N TYR A 70 10.53 -26.33 -34.65
CA TYR A 70 10.82 -26.61 -36.06
C TYR A 70 10.22 -25.54 -36.99
N ASP A 71 10.87 -25.33 -38.14
CA ASP A 71 10.67 -24.17 -39.04
C ASP A 71 9.60 -24.33 -40.14
N GLY A 72 9.30 -23.21 -40.83
CA GLY A 72 8.47 -23.17 -42.04
C GLY A 72 8.48 -21.81 -42.74
N GLU A 73 9.43 -21.59 -43.65
CA GLU A 73 9.54 -20.37 -44.48
C GLU A 73 8.49 -20.28 -45.60
N GLN A 74 8.09 -19.07 -46.03
CA GLN A 74 8.46 -18.49 -47.35
C GLN A 74 7.78 -17.13 -47.64
N GLN A 75 8.31 -16.38 -48.63
CA GLN A 75 8.01 -14.97 -48.93
C GLN A 75 7.71 -14.72 -50.45
N PRO A 76 7.53 -13.49 -51.00
CA PRO A 76 6.39 -13.22 -51.91
C PRO A 76 6.74 -12.76 -53.35
N ILE A 77 5.76 -12.84 -54.26
CA ILE A 77 5.77 -12.32 -55.65
C ILE A 77 4.30 -11.97 -56.07
N ASP A 78 3.93 -11.01 -56.94
CA ASP A 78 4.36 -9.64 -57.32
C ASP A 78 3.38 -9.11 -58.44
N LYS A 79 3.38 -7.81 -58.75
CA LYS A 79 2.87 -7.13 -60.00
C LYS A 79 1.33 -6.99 -60.19
N SER A 80 0.77 -5.76 -60.28
CA SER A 80 0.67 -4.83 -61.46
C SER A 80 -0.56 -5.11 -62.36
N THR A 81 -1.27 -4.18 -63.02
CA THR A 81 -1.20 -2.69 -63.14
C THR A 81 -2.50 -2.18 -63.77
N GLY A 82 -2.88 -0.91 -63.57
CA GLY A 82 -3.94 -0.25 -64.34
C GLY A 82 -4.32 1.11 -63.74
N ILE A 83 -4.32 2.19 -64.54
CA ILE A 83 -4.54 3.57 -64.10
C ILE A 83 -5.60 4.24 -64.99
N GLU A 84 -6.25 5.27 -64.42
CA GLU A 84 -7.10 6.30 -65.05
C GLU A 84 -8.61 5.98 -65.21
N ARG A 85 -9.55 6.93 -64.97
CA ARG A 85 -9.50 8.27 -64.31
C ARG A 85 -10.90 8.91 -64.28
N GLU A 86 -11.40 9.33 -63.12
CA GLU A 86 -12.41 10.40 -63.01
C GLU A 86 -12.50 10.96 -61.56
N GLU A 87 -13.06 12.17 -61.41
CA GLU A 87 -12.98 13.04 -60.23
C GLU A 87 -14.22 13.97 -60.18
N PRO A 88 -14.57 14.55 -59.02
CA PRO A 88 -15.29 13.93 -57.92
C PRO A 88 -16.81 14.23 -57.98
N SER A 89 -17.66 13.30 -57.52
CA SER A 89 -19.12 13.52 -57.46
C SER A 89 -19.67 13.42 -56.05
N SER A 90 -20.28 14.51 -55.56
CA SER A 90 -21.02 14.53 -54.31
C SER A 90 -22.32 13.71 -54.41
N ALA A 91 -22.38 12.59 -53.69
CA ALA A 91 -23.59 11.84 -53.40
C ALA A 91 -23.47 11.35 -51.93
N ALA A 92 -24.22 11.93 -50.99
CA ALA A 92 -25.65 11.69 -50.74
C ALA A 92 -25.92 10.32 -50.09
N TRP A 93 -26.41 10.34 -48.86
CA TRP A 93 -26.72 9.17 -48.02
C TRP A 93 -27.88 8.33 -48.59
N THR A 94 -27.61 7.47 -49.58
CA THR A 94 -28.55 6.42 -50.02
C THR A 94 -27.84 5.13 -50.42
N SER A 95 -28.18 4.05 -49.72
CA SER A 95 -27.99 2.64 -50.13
C SER A 95 -26.55 2.11 -50.28
N HIS A 96 -26.04 1.41 -49.25
CA HIS A 96 -26.02 -0.08 -49.24
C HIS A 96 -25.29 -0.68 -48.02
N THR A 97 -25.95 -0.75 -46.88
CA THR A 97 -25.62 -1.66 -45.75
C THR A 97 -26.91 -2.07 -45.03
N ALA A 98 -26.88 -3.17 -44.30
CA ALA A 98 -27.91 -3.45 -43.28
C ALA A 98 -27.94 -2.30 -42.24
N GLU A 99 -29.06 -2.11 -41.53
CA GLU A 99 -29.21 -1.05 -40.54
C GLU A 99 -28.28 -1.26 -39.33
N ARG A 100 -27.06 -0.71 -39.43
CA ARG A 100 -26.08 -0.60 -38.34
C ARG A 100 -26.72 0.04 -37.12
N ALA A 101 -26.30 -0.36 -35.92
CA ALA A 101 -26.79 0.22 -34.68
C ALA A 101 -26.48 1.72 -34.61
N ILE A 102 -27.30 2.50 -33.90
CA ILE A 102 -27.10 3.97 -33.81
C ILE A 102 -25.71 4.34 -33.26
N PRO A 103 -25.12 3.64 -32.27
CA PRO A 103 -23.73 3.88 -31.86
C PRO A 103 -22.70 3.64 -32.98
N GLU A 104 -22.92 2.67 -33.87
CA GLU A 104 -22.04 2.40 -35.01
C GLU A 104 -22.14 3.53 -36.04
N GLN A 105 -23.35 4.01 -36.33
CA GLN A 105 -23.57 5.19 -37.20
C GLN A 105 -22.89 6.46 -36.65
N LEU A 106 -22.81 6.61 -35.32
CA LEU A 106 -22.08 7.71 -34.67
C LEU A 106 -20.56 7.53 -34.74
N ALA A 107 -20.06 6.29 -34.71
CA ALA A 107 -18.63 6.00 -34.90
C ALA A 107 -18.19 6.19 -36.36
N ASP A 108 -19.02 5.77 -37.33
CA ASP A 108 -18.82 6.04 -38.76
C ASP A 108 -18.75 7.57 -39.02
N LEU A 109 -19.67 8.35 -38.42
CA LEU A 109 -19.72 9.81 -38.55
C LEU A 109 -18.43 10.50 -38.02
N LEU A 110 -17.82 9.97 -36.96
CA LEU A 110 -16.51 10.46 -36.47
C LEU A 110 -15.37 10.19 -37.46
N MET A 111 -15.42 9.07 -38.19
CA MET A 111 -14.45 8.73 -39.24
C MET A 111 -14.63 9.56 -40.52
N GLU A 112 -15.86 9.93 -40.87
CA GLU A 112 -16.13 10.82 -42.02
C GLU A 112 -15.58 12.24 -41.80
N ILE A 113 -15.57 12.71 -40.55
CA ILE A 113 -15.37 14.14 -40.23
C ILE A 113 -13.96 14.45 -39.70
N ILE A 114 -13.31 13.49 -39.04
CA ILE A 114 -11.95 13.64 -38.50
C ILE A 114 -11.01 12.76 -39.33
N PRO A 115 -10.36 13.33 -40.38
CA PRO A 115 -9.70 12.52 -41.41
C PRO A 115 -8.48 11.77 -40.89
N GLY A 116 -8.24 10.59 -41.46
CA GLY A 116 -7.10 9.74 -41.14
C GLY A 116 -7.32 8.87 -39.90
N MET A 117 -6.23 8.49 -39.23
CA MET A 117 -6.28 7.49 -38.15
C MET A 117 -6.97 7.97 -36.88
N ASP A 118 -7.12 9.29 -36.67
CA ASP A 118 -7.61 9.82 -35.40
C ASP A 118 -9.13 9.78 -35.27
N GLY A 119 -9.89 9.98 -36.36
CA GLY A 119 -11.33 9.70 -36.39
C GLY A 119 -11.65 8.23 -36.12
N ALA A 120 -10.84 7.31 -36.65
CA ALA A 120 -10.97 5.86 -36.38
C ALA A 120 -10.73 5.54 -34.89
N LYS A 121 -9.66 6.08 -34.27
CA LYS A 121 -9.40 5.91 -32.83
C LYS A 121 -10.49 6.52 -31.95
N LEU A 122 -11.13 7.61 -32.39
CA LEU A 122 -12.24 8.25 -31.68
C LEU A 122 -13.53 7.42 -31.78
N GLY A 123 -13.86 6.88 -32.97
CA GLY A 123 -14.97 5.96 -33.16
C GLY A 123 -14.82 4.66 -32.36
N GLU A 124 -13.64 4.04 -32.40
CA GLU A 124 -13.31 2.85 -31.59
C GLU A 124 -13.47 3.13 -30.09
N ALA A 125 -12.90 4.24 -29.59
CA ALA A 125 -13.04 4.61 -28.19
C ALA A 125 -14.50 4.89 -27.80
N PHE A 126 -15.25 5.61 -28.63
CA PHE A 126 -16.66 5.90 -28.40
C PHE A 126 -17.50 4.62 -28.21
N LEU A 127 -17.25 3.59 -29.02
CA LEU A 127 -17.90 2.29 -28.91
C LEU A 127 -17.42 1.51 -27.67
N CYS A 128 -16.11 1.30 -27.55
CA CYS A 128 -15.52 0.28 -26.69
C CYS A 128 -15.03 0.74 -25.31
N ALA A 129 -14.89 2.05 -25.04
CA ALA A 129 -14.49 2.52 -23.72
C ALA A 129 -15.61 2.39 -22.67
N ALA A 130 -15.23 2.32 -21.40
CA ALA A 130 -16.16 2.26 -20.27
C ALA A 130 -17.13 3.46 -20.22
N ASP A 131 -18.27 3.28 -19.57
CA ASP A 131 -19.33 4.29 -19.45
C ASP A 131 -19.13 5.29 -18.29
N LEU A 132 -18.39 4.89 -17.26
CA LEU A 132 -18.10 5.71 -16.08
C LEU A 132 -16.63 6.18 -16.08
N PRO A 133 -16.33 7.37 -15.53
CA PRO A 133 -14.97 7.87 -15.47
C PRO A 133 -14.08 7.02 -14.56
N PRO A 134 -12.73 7.10 -14.70
CA PRO A 134 -11.79 6.27 -13.93
C PRO A 134 -11.74 6.58 -12.42
N VAL A 135 -12.36 7.68 -12.00
CA VAL A 135 -12.50 8.12 -10.60
C VAL A 135 -13.99 8.36 -10.37
N THR A 136 -14.56 7.70 -9.35
CA THR A 136 -15.98 7.77 -8.98
C THR A 136 -16.15 7.78 -7.46
N LYS A 137 -17.34 8.16 -6.96
CA LYS A 137 -17.67 8.05 -5.52
C LYS A 137 -17.53 6.62 -5.02
N GLN A 138 -17.85 5.62 -5.86
CA GLN A 138 -17.66 4.20 -5.54
C GLN A 138 -16.18 3.80 -5.48
N SER A 139 -15.36 4.14 -6.49
CA SER A 139 -13.93 3.79 -6.51
C SER A 139 -13.09 4.57 -5.49
N LEU A 140 -13.65 5.64 -4.92
CA LEU A 140 -13.10 6.38 -3.79
C LEU A 140 -13.68 5.94 -2.43
N GLY A 141 -14.67 5.04 -2.42
CA GLY A 141 -15.36 4.60 -1.20
C GLY A 141 -14.49 3.73 -0.29
N GLU A 142 -13.53 2.99 -0.83
CA GLU A 142 -12.53 2.25 -0.03
C GLU A 142 -11.71 3.16 0.90
N LEU A 143 -11.61 4.45 0.57
CA LEU A 143 -10.93 5.49 1.33
C LEU A 143 -11.83 6.16 2.39
N ASP A 144 -13.08 5.72 2.56
CA ASP A 144 -13.97 6.23 3.61
C ASP A 144 -13.64 5.62 4.98
N ILE A 145 -13.83 6.43 6.03
CA ILE A 145 -13.45 6.10 7.41
C ILE A 145 -14.00 4.75 7.93
N GLN A 146 -15.19 4.33 7.49
CA GLN A 146 -15.77 3.05 7.89
C GLN A 146 -15.06 1.85 7.24
N ASN A 147 -14.61 1.99 5.99
CA ASN A 147 -13.83 0.97 5.30
C ASN A 147 -12.39 0.93 5.83
N ILE A 148 -11.79 2.09 6.14
CA ILE A 148 -10.51 2.19 6.88
C ILE A 148 -10.59 1.44 8.22
N ILE A 149 -11.66 1.63 9.00
CA ILE A 149 -11.83 1.03 10.33
C ILE A 149 -12.18 -0.47 10.28
N THR A 150 -12.66 -1.01 9.15
CA THR A 150 -13.08 -2.42 9.01
C THR A 150 -12.18 -3.26 8.11
N ASN A 151 -11.25 -2.66 7.36
CA ASN A 151 -10.32 -3.39 6.51
C ASN A 151 -9.28 -4.17 7.35
N ILE A 152 -9.39 -5.50 7.32
CA ILE A 152 -8.52 -6.43 8.05
C ILE A 152 -7.04 -6.24 7.70
N LYS A 153 -6.70 -6.11 6.40
CA LYS A 153 -5.30 -5.97 5.96
C LYS A 153 -4.71 -4.64 6.42
N LEU A 154 -5.46 -3.54 6.32
CA LEU A 154 -5.01 -2.23 6.79
C LEU A 154 -4.79 -2.21 8.32
N ARG A 155 -5.69 -2.83 9.09
CA ARG A 155 -5.56 -2.98 10.55
C ARG A 155 -4.41 -3.89 10.99
N HIS A 156 -4.01 -4.83 10.14
CA HIS A 156 -2.83 -5.63 10.36
C HIS A 156 -1.56 -4.83 10.02
N ASP A 157 -1.45 -4.33 8.79
CA ASP A 157 -0.27 -3.64 8.25
C ASP A 157 0.13 -2.36 9.02
N VAL A 158 -0.82 -1.66 9.65
CA VAL A 158 -0.55 -0.47 10.49
C VAL A 158 0.35 -0.75 11.71
N ASN A 159 0.49 -2.01 12.12
CA ASN A 159 1.41 -2.44 13.18
C ASN A 159 2.86 -2.54 12.70
N PHE A 160 3.11 -2.60 11.40
CA PHE A 160 4.45 -2.91 10.86
C PHE A 160 5.08 -1.75 10.08
N ASP A 161 4.27 -0.88 9.48
CA ASP A 161 4.74 0.29 8.73
C ASP A 161 4.49 1.59 9.50
N LYS A 162 5.52 2.42 9.69
CA LYS A 162 5.43 3.74 10.32
C LYS A 162 4.80 4.79 9.40
N ASP A 163 5.09 4.75 8.10
CA ASP A 163 4.72 5.74 7.09
C ASP A 163 3.54 5.30 6.21
N LEU A 164 2.82 4.26 6.66
CA LEU A 164 1.63 3.68 6.01
C LEU A 164 0.68 4.76 5.51
N SER A 165 0.53 4.79 4.19
CA SER A 165 -0.21 5.82 3.48
C SER A 165 -0.84 5.26 2.20
N PHE A 166 -2.09 5.63 1.94
CA PHE A 166 -2.74 5.40 0.65
C PHE A 166 -2.02 6.21 -0.43
N ARG A 167 -1.68 5.54 -1.55
CA ARG A 167 -1.03 6.14 -2.72
C ARG A 167 -1.72 5.64 -3.99
N PRO A 168 -1.76 6.41 -5.09
CA PRO A 168 -2.29 5.93 -6.36
C PRO A 168 -1.46 4.74 -6.85
N ASN A 169 -2.09 3.57 -7.00
CA ASN A 169 -1.42 2.40 -7.57
C ASN A 169 -1.33 2.56 -9.10
N LEU A 170 -0.15 2.98 -9.57
CA LEU A 170 0.12 3.31 -10.99
C LEU A 170 1.20 2.41 -11.61
N ASP A 171 1.71 1.44 -10.85
CA ASP A 171 2.88 0.64 -11.16
C ASP A 171 2.54 -0.80 -11.60
N GLY A 172 3.52 -1.44 -12.24
CA GLY A 172 3.38 -2.80 -12.78
C GLY A 172 2.27 -2.96 -13.84
N PRO A 173 1.93 -4.21 -14.21
CA PRO A 173 0.92 -4.47 -15.23
C PRO A 173 -0.48 -3.92 -14.88
N LYS A 174 -0.87 -3.98 -13.60
CA LYS A 174 -2.17 -3.45 -13.14
C LYS A 174 -2.26 -1.93 -13.26
N GLY A 175 -1.19 -1.20 -12.92
CA GLY A 175 -1.12 0.25 -13.06
C GLY A 175 -1.07 0.71 -14.53
N GLN A 176 -0.36 -0.03 -15.39
CA GLN A 176 -0.38 0.17 -16.84
C GLN A 176 -1.79 -0.03 -17.41
N GLU A 177 -2.51 -1.07 -16.98
CA GLU A 177 -3.86 -1.37 -17.48
C GLU A 177 -4.92 -0.37 -16.96
N LYS A 178 -4.85 0.07 -15.69
CA LYS A 178 -5.67 1.21 -15.18
C LYS A 178 -5.43 2.46 -16.04
N ARG A 179 -4.18 2.72 -16.45
CA ARG A 179 -3.83 3.85 -17.34
C ARG A 179 -4.41 3.68 -18.75
N ARG A 180 -4.29 2.49 -19.35
CA ARG A 180 -4.85 2.15 -20.67
C ARG A 180 -6.36 2.35 -20.72
N HIS A 181 -7.08 1.85 -19.72
CA HIS A 181 -8.53 2.06 -19.59
C HIS A 181 -8.88 3.55 -19.40
N SER A 182 -8.13 4.27 -18.55
CA SER A 182 -8.30 5.71 -18.32
C SER A 182 -8.15 6.50 -19.62
N ASP A 183 -7.04 6.34 -20.34
CA ASP A 183 -6.79 7.09 -21.57
C ASP A 183 -7.76 6.72 -22.72
N ASN A 184 -8.33 5.51 -22.72
CA ASN A 184 -9.41 5.17 -23.64
C ASN A 184 -10.74 5.85 -23.26
N TYR A 185 -11.06 5.97 -21.97
CA TYR A 185 -12.23 6.72 -21.50
C TYR A 185 -12.16 8.20 -21.93
N TRP A 186 -11.02 8.85 -21.70
CA TRP A 186 -10.86 10.27 -22.07
C TRP A 186 -10.94 10.47 -23.59
N ARG A 187 -10.40 9.55 -24.39
CA ARG A 187 -10.55 9.58 -25.86
C ARG A 187 -12.02 9.46 -26.28
N ALA A 188 -12.79 8.59 -25.64
CA ALA A 188 -14.22 8.45 -25.88
C ALA A 188 -15.02 9.70 -25.48
N LEU A 189 -14.58 10.42 -24.44
CA LEU A 189 -15.20 11.68 -24.03
C LEU A 189 -14.92 12.82 -25.04
N VAL A 190 -13.74 12.85 -25.65
CA VAL A 190 -13.44 13.76 -26.79
C VAL A 190 -14.37 13.45 -27.96
N ALA A 191 -14.53 12.16 -28.31
CA ALA A 191 -15.41 11.72 -29.38
C ALA A 191 -16.87 12.17 -29.16
N GLU A 192 -17.39 12.12 -27.92
CA GLU A 192 -18.71 12.65 -27.58
C GLU A 192 -18.80 14.18 -27.73
N MET A 193 -17.75 14.93 -27.39
CA MET A 193 -17.73 16.39 -27.58
C MET A 193 -17.68 16.80 -29.06
N GLU A 194 -17.00 16.05 -29.92
CA GLU A 194 -17.04 16.27 -31.37
C GLU A 194 -18.44 15.97 -31.93
N LEU A 195 -19.06 14.86 -31.53
CA LEU A 195 -20.45 14.54 -31.89
C LEU A 195 -21.43 15.63 -31.42
N TYR A 196 -21.26 16.18 -30.21
CA TYR A 196 -22.07 17.30 -29.71
C TYR A 196 -21.92 18.56 -30.56
N THR A 197 -20.69 18.91 -30.95
CA THR A 197 -20.41 20.04 -31.85
C THR A 197 -21.21 19.89 -33.15
N LEU A 198 -21.18 18.71 -33.76
CA LEU A 198 -21.83 18.42 -35.03
C LEU A 198 -23.36 18.41 -34.95
N LEU A 199 -23.91 17.78 -33.90
CA LEU A 199 -25.35 17.69 -33.67
C LEU A 199 -25.91 19.07 -33.30
N PHE A 200 -25.40 19.73 -32.27
CA PHE A 200 -26.03 20.96 -31.76
C PHE A 200 -25.79 22.18 -32.66
N GLN A 201 -24.75 22.18 -33.51
CA GLN A 201 -24.57 23.20 -34.56
C GLN A 201 -25.26 22.85 -35.90
N ARG A 202 -25.95 21.71 -36.00
CA ARG A 202 -26.66 21.21 -37.22
C ARG A 202 -25.78 21.24 -38.48
N ALA A 203 -24.67 20.52 -38.44
CA ALA A 203 -23.80 20.30 -39.60
C ALA A 203 -24.62 19.82 -40.83
N PRO A 204 -24.28 20.27 -42.06
CA PRO A 204 -25.10 20.03 -43.26
C PRO A 204 -25.37 18.54 -43.55
N SER A 205 -24.46 17.66 -43.18
CA SER A 205 -24.57 16.20 -43.27
C SER A 205 -25.83 15.62 -42.59
N ILE A 206 -26.37 16.31 -41.56
CA ILE A 206 -27.42 15.79 -40.69
C ILE A 206 -28.74 16.58 -40.83
N GLN A 207 -28.79 17.61 -41.68
CA GLN A 207 -29.94 18.55 -41.77
C GLN A 207 -31.26 17.93 -42.27
N ASN A 208 -31.20 16.74 -42.90
CA ASN A 208 -32.38 16.03 -43.41
C ASN A 208 -32.84 14.85 -42.52
N VAL A 209 -32.28 14.70 -41.31
CA VAL A 209 -32.65 13.60 -40.40
C VAL A 209 -33.96 13.92 -39.66
N GLY A 210 -34.96 13.05 -39.81
CA GLY A 210 -36.26 13.19 -39.14
C GLY A 210 -36.16 13.19 -37.61
N GLU A 211 -37.01 13.98 -36.96
CA GLU A 211 -36.97 14.32 -35.52
C GLU A 211 -36.85 13.13 -34.56
N ALA A 212 -37.50 11.99 -34.87
CA ALA A 212 -37.37 10.76 -34.09
C ALA A 212 -35.95 10.15 -34.17
N LYS A 213 -35.35 10.08 -35.36
CA LYS A 213 -33.95 9.61 -35.52
C LYS A 213 -32.95 10.61 -34.96
N TRP A 214 -33.24 11.92 -35.07
CA TRP A 214 -32.45 12.97 -34.42
C TRP A 214 -32.38 12.77 -32.90
N THR A 215 -33.54 12.60 -32.27
CA THR A 215 -33.65 12.39 -30.82
C THR A 215 -32.88 11.15 -30.37
N ALA A 216 -32.96 10.06 -31.14
CA ALA A 216 -32.20 8.84 -30.87
C ALA A 216 -30.68 9.01 -31.05
N LEU A 217 -30.22 9.73 -32.08
CA LEU A 217 -28.79 10.07 -32.28
C LEU A 217 -28.24 10.86 -31.09
N VAL A 218 -28.97 11.88 -30.62
CA VAL A 218 -28.59 12.67 -29.44
C VAL A 218 -28.54 11.78 -28.19
N GLN A 219 -29.56 10.96 -27.93
CA GLN A 219 -29.58 10.06 -26.77
C GLN A 219 -28.42 9.05 -26.77
N HIS A 220 -28.02 8.53 -27.93
CA HIS A 220 -26.87 7.63 -28.04
C HIS A 220 -25.52 8.35 -27.97
N ALA A 221 -25.44 9.63 -28.36
CA ALA A 221 -24.24 10.46 -28.20
C ALA A 221 -24.03 10.92 -26.74
N GLN A 222 -25.09 11.14 -25.97
CA GLN A 222 -25.04 11.57 -24.55
C GLN A 222 -24.62 10.46 -23.57
N ARG A 223 -23.60 9.66 -23.91
CA ARG A 223 -23.28 8.39 -23.24
C ARG A 223 -22.46 8.57 -21.96
N ARG A 224 -21.43 9.41 -21.93
CA ARG A 224 -20.49 9.58 -20.80
C ARG A 224 -20.53 10.99 -20.21
N ILE A 225 -20.69 12.04 -21.01
CA ILE A 225 -20.70 13.43 -20.51
C ILE A 225 -21.69 13.68 -19.35
N PRO A 226 -22.97 13.21 -19.39
CA PRO A 226 -23.89 13.36 -18.24
C PRO A 226 -23.44 12.56 -17.00
N LYS A 227 -22.68 11.48 -17.18
CA LYS A 227 -22.12 10.66 -16.09
C LYS A 227 -20.93 11.35 -15.45
N VAL A 228 -20.06 12.03 -16.22
CA VAL A 228 -18.97 12.87 -15.69
C VAL A 228 -19.51 13.94 -14.75
N PHE A 229 -20.51 14.72 -15.18
CA PHE A 229 -21.08 15.77 -14.34
C PHE A 229 -21.75 15.23 -13.07
N ARG A 230 -22.44 14.09 -13.15
CA ARG A 230 -22.97 13.41 -11.95
C ARG A 230 -21.86 12.97 -11.01
N THR A 231 -20.80 12.36 -11.53
CA THR A 231 -19.67 11.93 -10.71
C THR A 231 -18.90 13.09 -10.08
N LEU A 232 -18.79 14.23 -10.76
CA LEU A 232 -18.23 15.46 -10.19
C LEU A 232 -19.06 15.95 -8.99
N HIS A 233 -20.39 16.03 -9.12
CA HIS A 233 -21.31 16.33 -8.01
C HIS A 233 -21.14 15.35 -6.85
N GLU A 234 -21.27 14.06 -7.13
CA GLU A 234 -21.21 12.96 -6.17
C GLU A 234 -19.90 12.94 -5.35
N VAL A 235 -18.77 13.19 -6.00
CA VAL A 235 -17.43 13.19 -5.38
C VAL A 235 -17.17 14.49 -4.61
N LEU A 236 -17.55 15.67 -5.16
CA LEU A 236 -17.45 16.96 -4.45
C LEU A 236 -18.25 16.93 -3.15
N GLU A 237 -19.49 16.46 -3.19
CA GLU A 237 -20.35 16.25 -2.01
C GLU A 237 -19.68 15.32 -0.97
N SER A 238 -18.92 14.31 -1.41
CA SER A 238 -18.20 13.39 -0.50
C SER A 238 -16.89 13.93 0.09
N LEU A 239 -16.51 15.17 -0.26
CA LEU A 239 -15.26 15.84 0.13
C LEU A 239 -15.51 17.14 0.92
N VAL A 240 -16.56 17.89 0.60
CA VAL A 240 -16.90 19.16 1.26
C VAL A 240 -17.90 18.94 2.41
N PRO A 241 -17.90 19.77 3.47
CA PRO A 241 -18.84 19.65 4.58
C PRO A 241 -20.27 20.08 4.19
N ASP A 242 -21.26 19.59 4.95
CA ASP A 242 -22.71 19.68 4.69
C ASP A 242 -23.22 21.08 4.29
N ARG A 243 -22.63 22.14 4.86
CA ARG A 243 -22.96 23.54 4.56
C ARG A 243 -22.77 23.92 3.08
N ASP A 244 -21.91 23.19 2.37
CA ASP A 244 -21.50 23.47 1.00
C ASP A 244 -22.20 22.54 -0.03
N HIS A 245 -22.88 21.48 0.42
CA HIS A 245 -23.63 20.52 -0.44
C HIS A 245 -24.73 21.20 -1.27
N ALA A 246 -25.40 22.19 -0.71
CA ALA A 246 -26.40 22.98 -1.43
C ALA A 246 -25.78 23.76 -2.61
N ARG A 247 -24.60 24.39 -2.38
CA ARG A 247 -23.86 25.12 -3.42
C ARG A 247 -23.41 24.16 -4.54
N VAL A 248 -22.88 22.98 -4.16
CA VAL A 248 -22.46 21.92 -5.11
C VAL A 248 -23.64 21.43 -5.96
N THR A 249 -24.81 21.25 -5.36
CA THR A 249 -26.02 20.78 -6.06
C THR A 249 -26.56 21.83 -7.03
N GLU A 250 -26.59 23.11 -6.66
CA GLU A 250 -26.98 24.21 -7.56
C GLU A 250 -26.04 24.34 -8.76
N HIS A 251 -24.72 24.22 -8.55
CA HIS A 251 -23.74 24.36 -9.62
C HIS A 251 -23.59 23.12 -10.52
N PHE A 252 -24.11 21.95 -10.12
CA PHE A 252 -24.00 20.68 -10.85
C PHE A 252 -25.35 19.94 -11.08
N ASP A 253 -26.46 20.66 -11.24
CA ASP A 253 -27.68 20.05 -11.81
C ASP A 253 -27.38 19.53 -13.24
N VAL A 254 -27.25 18.21 -13.37
CA VAL A 254 -26.91 17.54 -14.63
C VAL A 254 -27.99 17.74 -15.71
N GLY A 255 -29.26 17.89 -15.32
CA GLY A 255 -30.37 18.14 -16.23
C GLY A 255 -30.34 19.55 -16.82
N MET A 256 -30.00 20.55 -16.00
CA MET A 256 -29.75 21.92 -16.49
C MET A 256 -28.47 22.00 -17.31
N LEU A 257 -27.37 21.39 -16.86
CA LEU A 257 -26.09 21.36 -17.59
C LEU A 257 -26.26 20.81 -19.01
N MET A 258 -26.98 19.70 -19.17
CA MET A 258 -27.22 19.13 -20.50
C MET A 258 -28.08 20.05 -21.38
N GLN A 259 -29.12 20.69 -20.84
CA GLN A 259 -29.91 21.68 -21.58
C GLN A 259 -29.12 22.93 -21.97
N GLU A 260 -28.17 23.38 -21.14
CA GLU A 260 -27.28 24.50 -21.47
C GLU A 260 -26.28 24.12 -22.58
N ILE A 261 -25.80 22.87 -22.58
CA ILE A 261 -24.88 22.34 -23.61
C ILE A 261 -25.62 22.17 -24.94
N GLU A 262 -26.79 21.54 -24.95
CA GLU A 262 -27.65 21.37 -26.14
C GLU A 262 -28.00 22.71 -26.82
N ARG A 263 -28.10 23.79 -26.04
CA ARG A 263 -28.42 25.14 -26.51
C ARG A 263 -27.20 26.02 -26.79
N GLY A 264 -25.98 25.52 -26.55
CA GLY A 264 -24.74 26.28 -26.75
C GLY A 264 -24.54 27.47 -25.79
N VAL A 265 -25.15 27.43 -24.60
CA VAL A 265 -25.09 28.51 -23.58
C VAL A 265 -24.35 28.14 -22.29
N CYS A 266 -23.83 26.92 -22.19
CA CYS A 266 -23.10 26.44 -21.00
C CYS A 266 -21.75 27.15 -20.84
N ASP A 267 -21.62 27.97 -19.79
CA ASP A 267 -20.34 28.59 -19.43
C ASP A 267 -19.50 27.66 -18.53
N LEU A 268 -18.82 26.72 -19.18
CA LEU A 268 -17.93 25.77 -18.49
C LEU A 268 -16.77 26.49 -17.77
N VAL A 269 -16.31 27.64 -18.26
CA VAL A 269 -15.21 28.40 -17.65
C VAL A 269 -15.63 28.91 -16.27
N LYS A 270 -16.77 29.61 -16.17
CA LYS A 270 -17.29 30.06 -14.87
C LYS A 270 -17.54 28.90 -13.90
N ARG A 271 -17.97 27.73 -14.41
CA ARG A 271 -18.19 26.54 -13.57
C ARG A 271 -16.89 25.97 -13.01
N VAL A 272 -15.81 25.85 -13.80
CA VAL A 272 -14.51 25.40 -13.27
C VAL A 272 -13.81 26.46 -12.41
N GLU A 273 -14.02 27.76 -12.68
CA GLU A 273 -13.57 28.84 -11.78
C GLU A 273 -14.26 28.79 -10.42
N TRP A 274 -15.57 28.54 -10.39
CA TRP A 274 -16.32 28.34 -9.15
C TRP A 274 -15.84 27.09 -8.40
N VAL A 275 -15.61 25.97 -9.10
CA VAL A 275 -15.02 24.77 -8.50
C VAL A 275 -13.64 25.09 -7.92
N ALA A 276 -12.80 25.83 -8.63
CA ALA A 276 -11.47 26.21 -8.15
C ALA A 276 -11.50 27.02 -6.85
N ILE A 277 -12.49 27.91 -6.66
CA ILE A 277 -12.71 28.60 -5.39
C ILE A 277 -13.07 27.59 -4.29
N LEU A 278 -14.06 26.72 -4.52
CA LEU A 278 -14.46 25.70 -3.56
C LEU A 278 -13.32 24.73 -3.20
N LEU A 279 -12.51 24.33 -4.18
CA LEU A 279 -11.35 23.47 -3.90
C LEU A 279 -10.32 24.22 -3.04
N LYS A 280 -10.03 25.49 -3.31
CA LYS A 280 -9.11 26.29 -2.48
C LYS A 280 -9.68 26.60 -1.08
N GLU A 281 -11.00 26.57 -0.89
CA GLU A 281 -11.65 26.62 0.44
C GLU A 281 -11.43 25.34 1.29
N HIS A 282 -11.06 24.20 0.68
CA HIS A 282 -11.03 22.88 1.33
C HIS A 282 -9.75 22.03 1.12
N CYS A 283 -8.87 22.40 0.18
CA CYS A 283 -7.63 21.69 -0.14
C CYS A 283 -6.49 21.97 0.86
N ALA A 284 -5.44 21.14 0.79
CA ALA A 284 -4.12 21.56 1.24
C ALA A 284 -3.55 22.59 0.24
N PRO A 285 -3.02 23.77 0.67
CA PRO A 285 -2.58 24.84 -0.23
C PRO A 285 -1.50 24.46 -1.28
N MET A 286 -0.78 23.36 -1.06
CA MET A 286 0.14 22.79 -2.04
C MET A 286 -0.54 22.26 -3.31
N ARG A 287 -1.86 22.09 -3.31
CA ARG A 287 -2.66 21.65 -4.45
C ARG A 287 -3.09 22.82 -5.35
N ASP A 288 -3.03 24.06 -4.88
CA ASP A 288 -3.56 25.24 -5.57
C ASP A 288 -3.00 25.43 -6.99
N GLY A 289 -1.72 25.17 -7.21
CA GLY A 289 -1.11 25.24 -8.54
C GLY A 289 -1.64 24.20 -9.54
N LEU A 290 -2.16 23.05 -9.05
CA LEU A 290 -2.86 22.08 -9.89
C LEU A 290 -4.27 22.57 -10.24
N VAL A 291 -4.94 23.21 -9.28
CA VAL A 291 -6.27 23.83 -9.47
C VAL A 291 -6.20 24.97 -10.50
N ASP A 292 -5.21 25.86 -10.38
CA ASP A 292 -5.00 26.95 -11.33
C ASP A 292 -4.62 26.42 -12.72
N LYS A 293 -3.81 25.35 -12.80
CA LYS A 293 -3.52 24.65 -14.06
C LYS A 293 -4.80 24.10 -14.70
N MET A 294 -5.64 23.40 -13.94
CA MET A 294 -6.91 22.84 -14.42
C MET A 294 -7.85 23.91 -15.00
N VAL A 295 -7.96 25.07 -14.32
CA VAL A 295 -8.72 26.22 -14.83
C VAL A 295 -8.10 26.77 -16.11
N GLN A 296 -6.77 26.92 -16.17
CA GLN A 296 -6.09 27.44 -17.36
C GLN A 296 -6.15 26.47 -18.55
N THR A 297 -6.04 25.16 -18.33
CA THR A 297 -6.26 24.10 -19.32
C THR A 297 -7.66 24.25 -19.93
N THR A 298 -8.69 24.30 -19.08
CA THR A 298 -10.10 24.42 -19.52
C THR A 298 -10.35 25.73 -20.27
N LYS A 299 -9.87 26.87 -19.76
CA LYS A 299 -9.93 28.18 -20.43
C LYS A 299 -9.28 28.15 -21.81
N THR A 300 -8.11 27.52 -21.93
CA THR A 300 -7.37 27.42 -23.19
C THR A 300 -8.12 26.56 -24.20
N GLY A 301 -8.75 25.47 -23.76
CA GLY A 301 -9.61 24.63 -24.60
C GLY A 301 -10.84 25.38 -25.11
N VAL A 302 -11.62 26.00 -24.22
CA VAL A 302 -12.81 26.77 -24.60
C VAL A 302 -12.46 27.95 -25.53
N ALA A 303 -11.39 28.70 -25.24
CA ALA A 303 -10.99 29.86 -26.05
C ALA A 303 -10.45 29.48 -27.45
N LYS A 304 -10.06 28.22 -27.67
CA LYS A 304 -9.61 27.69 -28.97
C LYS A 304 -10.64 26.82 -29.68
N ASN A 305 -11.77 26.51 -29.03
CA ASN A 305 -12.70 25.46 -29.42
C ASN A 305 -11.99 24.08 -29.59
N ASP A 306 -11.11 23.75 -28.64
CA ASP A 306 -10.31 22.53 -28.61
C ASP A 306 -10.88 21.56 -27.55
N THR A 307 -11.59 20.54 -28.04
CA THR A 307 -12.27 19.51 -27.24
C THR A 307 -11.29 18.68 -26.41
N GLY A 308 -10.10 18.39 -26.94
CA GLY A 308 -9.04 17.65 -26.26
C GLY A 308 -8.54 18.38 -25.02
N HIS A 309 -8.32 19.69 -25.11
CA HIS A 309 -7.96 20.53 -23.96
C HIS A 309 -9.12 20.66 -22.95
N ILE A 310 -10.38 20.75 -23.39
CA ILE A 310 -11.54 20.78 -22.47
C ILE A 310 -11.63 19.47 -21.69
N VAL A 311 -11.53 18.32 -22.37
CA VAL A 311 -11.52 16.99 -21.74
C VAL A 311 -10.31 16.82 -20.81
N ASN A 312 -9.13 17.34 -21.18
CA ASN A 312 -7.98 17.32 -20.27
C ASN A 312 -8.22 18.17 -19.01
N GLY A 313 -8.97 19.28 -19.10
CA GLY A 313 -9.41 20.04 -17.93
C GLY A 313 -10.31 19.21 -16.99
N LEU A 314 -11.26 18.46 -17.53
CA LEU A 314 -12.11 17.55 -16.75
C LEU A 314 -11.32 16.37 -16.14
N LYS A 315 -10.32 15.85 -16.86
CA LYS A 315 -9.37 14.84 -16.38
C LYS A 315 -8.51 15.36 -15.22
N GLU A 316 -8.00 16.58 -15.34
CA GLU A 316 -7.23 17.25 -14.29
C GLU A 316 -8.09 17.51 -13.05
N LEU A 317 -9.35 17.93 -13.22
CA LEU A 317 -10.29 18.09 -12.11
C LEU A 317 -10.54 16.77 -11.35
N LEU A 318 -10.90 15.68 -12.05
CA LEU A 318 -11.14 14.40 -11.37
C LEU A 318 -9.87 13.82 -10.72
N GLY A 319 -8.69 14.07 -11.28
CA GLY A 319 -7.40 13.74 -10.65
C GLY A 319 -7.12 14.55 -9.37
N ILE A 320 -7.52 15.82 -9.32
CA ILE A 320 -7.45 16.63 -8.09
C ILE A 320 -8.40 16.08 -7.02
N LEU A 321 -9.61 15.65 -7.40
CA LEU A 321 -10.57 15.04 -6.45
C LEU A 321 -10.08 13.69 -5.91
N GLU A 322 -9.46 12.83 -6.72
CA GLU A 322 -8.77 11.60 -6.26
C GLU A 322 -7.66 11.95 -5.25
N ALA A 323 -6.83 12.96 -5.56
CA ALA A 323 -5.77 13.43 -4.67
C ALA A 323 -6.30 14.01 -3.34
N MET A 324 -7.39 14.78 -3.37
CA MET A 324 -8.04 15.30 -2.15
C MET A 324 -8.57 14.17 -1.26
N LYS A 325 -9.22 13.15 -1.83
CA LYS A 325 -9.72 12.00 -1.06
C LYS A 325 -8.57 11.23 -0.41
N LEU A 326 -7.46 11.05 -1.14
CA LEU A 326 -6.24 10.44 -0.61
C LEU A 326 -5.62 11.29 0.51
N ASP A 327 -5.59 12.63 0.39
CA ASP A 327 -5.08 13.52 1.43
C ASP A 327 -5.93 13.41 2.71
N VAL A 328 -7.27 13.38 2.58
CA VAL A 328 -8.22 13.18 3.70
C VAL A 328 -8.06 11.80 4.35
N ALA A 329 -7.99 10.72 3.56
CA ALA A 329 -7.86 9.36 4.06
C ALA A 329 -6.49 9.11 4.75
N ASN A 330 -5.42 9.72 4.22
CA ASN A 330 -4.10 9.70 4.86
C ASN A 330 -4.07 10.50 6.17
N HIS A 331 -4.83 11.59 6.29
CA HIS A 331 -5.02 12.28 7.56
C HIS A 331 -5.83 11.43 8.56
N GLN A 332 -6.88 10.72 8.10
CA GLN A 332 -7.65 9.80 8.93
C GLN A 332 -6.80 8.63 9.46
N ILE A 333 -5.99 7.97 8.62
CA ILE A 333 -5.06 6.91 9.06
C ILE A 333 -4.13 7.43 10.18
N ARG A 334 -3.47 8.57 9.96
CA ARG A 334 -2.52 9.12 10.95
C ARG A 334 -3.18 9.40 12.31
N ASN A 335 -4.40 9.93 12.29
CA ASN A 335 -5.13 10.28 13.52
C ASN A 335 -5.72 9.04 14.23
N LEU A 336 -6.09 8.00 13.47
CA LEU A 336 -6.64 6.74 14.02
C LEU A 336 -5.55 5.72 14.40
N LYS A 337 -4.30 5.94 13.97
CA LYS A 337 -3.20 4.95 14.04
C LYS A 337 -3.06 4.27 15.41
N THR A 338 -2.96 5.05 16.49
CA THR A 338 -2.81 4.51 17.85
C THR A 338 -3.99 3.62 18.24
N LEU A 339 -5.22 4.06 17.97
CA LEU A 339 -6.45 3.32 18.27
C LEU A 339 -6.53 2.01 17.46
N LEU A 340 -6.14 2.05 16.18
CA LEU A 340 -6.14 0.86 15.32
C LEU A 340 -5.12 -0.18 15.83
N ILE A 341 -3.91 0.24 16.20
CA ILE A 341 -2.85 -0.62 16.76
C ILE A 341 -3.27 -1.22 18.10
N GLU A 342 -3.76 -0.40 19.05
CA GLU A 342 -4.19 -0.87 20.37
C GLU A 342 -5.33 -1.91 20.29
N ASP A 343 -6.23 -1.75 19.31
CA ASP A 343 -7.38 -2.65 19.09
C ASP A 343 -7.07 -3.83 18.14
N THR A 344 -5.94 -3.84 17.41
CA THR A 344 -5.62 -4.87 16.39
C THR A 344 -5.87 -6.30 16.87
N VAL A 345 -5.25 -6.69 18.00
CA VAL A 345 -5.34 -8.08 18.52
C VAL A 345 -6.78 -8.47 18.87
N ASN A 346 -7.61 -7.51 19.30
CA ASN A 346 -9.03 -7.77 19.58
C ASN A 346 -9.83 -7.87 18.28
N PHE A 347 -9.62 -6.93 17.35
CA PHE A 347 -10.31 -6.90 16.07
C PHE A 347 -10.03 -8.15 15.24
N GLU A 348 -8.77 -8.52 15.03
CA GLU A 348 -8.38 -9.68 14.21
C GLU A 348 -8.97 -10.98 14.78
N LYS A 349 -8.99 -11.15 16.11
CA LYS A 349 -9.67 -12.29 16.76
C LYS A 349 -11.15 -12.34 16.46
N HIS A 350 -11.89 -11.24 16.65
CA HIS A 350 -13.33 -11.21 16.39
C HIS A 350 -13.65 -11.42 14.91
N TYR A 351 -12.84 -10.86 14.01
CA TYR A 351 -12.93 -11.06 12.57
C TYR A 351 -12.74 -12.53 12.18
N HIS A 352 -11.68 -13.18 12.68
CA HIS A 352 -11.41 -14.58 12.36
C HIS A 352 -12.41 -15.54 13.01
N LEU A 353 -12.81 -15.32 14.26
CA LEU A 353 -13.82 -16.14 14.93
C LEU A 353 -15.21 -16.00 14.29
N ASP A 354 -15.64 -14.79 13.87
CA ASP A 354 -16.90 -14.63 13.12
C ASP A 354 -16.89 -15.43 11.82
N ARG A 355 -15.80 -15.31 11.05
CA ARG A 355 -15.67 -16.03 9.79
C ARG A 355 -15.60 -17.54 9.99
N LEU A 356 -14.93 -18.02 11.03
CA LEU A 356 -14.86 -19.45 11.36
C LEU A 356 -16.26 -19.98 11.76
N VAL A 357 -16.94 -19.33 12.71
CA VAL A 357 -18.28 -19.72 13.19
C VAL A 357 -19.34 -19.67 12.09
N ARG A 358 -19.21 -18.76 11.12
CA ARG A 358 -20.13 -18.67 9.96
C ARG A 358 -19.72 -19.54 8.76
N GLY A 359 -18.65 -20.33 8.83
CA GLY A 359 -18.16 -21.13 7.70
C GLY A 359 -17.64 -20.30 6.51
N ARG A 360 -17.19 -19.06 6.76
CA ARG A 360 -16.62 -18.11 5.79
C ARG A 360 -15.09 -17.91 5.94
N SER A 361 -14.41 -18.79 6.70
CA SER A 361 -12.95 -18.79 6.80
C SER A 361 -12.33 -19.28 5.49
N LYS A 362 -11.31 -18.59 5.00
CA LYS A 362 -10.40 -19.10 3.95
C LYS A 362 -9.16 -19.80 4.54
N VAL A 363 -8.98 -19.78 5.87
CA VAL A 363 -7.84 -20.36 6.60
C VAL A 363 -8.19 -21.77 7.08
N ASN A 364 -7.33 -22.76 6.76
CA ASN A 364 -7.44 -24.13 7.26
C ASN A 364 -6.89 -24.24 8.70
N ILE A 365 -7.81 -24.35 9.68
CA ILE A 365 -7.45 -24.46 11.11
C ILE A 365 -6.92 -25.85 11.44
N ASP A 366 -7.44 -26.91 10.83
CA ASP A 366 -7.03 -28.29 11.12
C ASP A 366 -5.57 -28.53 10.72
N ALA A 367 -5.15 -28.03 9.55
CA ALA A 367 -3.75 -28.06 9.11
C ALA A 367 -2.84 -27.18 9.98
N ALA A 368 -3.32 -26.03 10.45
CA ALA A 368 -2.58 -25.17 11.39
C ALA A 368 -2.37 -25.83 12.76
N HIS A 369 -3.36 -26.60 13.22
CA HIS A 369 -3.29 -27.40 14.44
C HIS A 369 -2.37 -28.62 14.28
N GLU A 370 -2.42 -29.33 13.16
CA GLU A 370 -1.52 -30.45 12.84
C GLU A 370 -0.05 -29.98 12.80
N TRP A 371 0.22 -28.88 12.08
CA TRP A 371 1.53 -28.22 12.04
C TRP A 371 2.07 -27.91 13.44
N TRP A 372 1.25 -27.27 14.29
CA TRP A 372 1.64 -26.96 15.67
C TRP A 372 1.86 -28.22 16.52
N THR A 373 0.99 -29.22 16.39
CA THR A 373 1.06 -30.47 17.14
C THR A 373 2.38 -31.20 16.92
N LEU A 374 2.86 -31.25 15.66
CA LEU A 374 4.16 -31.86 15.32
C LEU A 374 5.33 -31.14 16.01
N ILE A 375 5.31 -29.81 16.03
CA ILE A 375 6.35 -28.94 16.60
C ILE A 375 6.39 -29.03 18.14
N ASP A 376 5.23 -29.01 18.79
CA ASP A 376 5.12 -29.11 20.25
C ASP A 376 5.48 -30.52 20.75
N GLN A 377 5.15 -31.58 20.00
CA GLN A 377 5.58 -32.94 20.32
C GLN A 377 7.10 -33.11 20.26
N ASP A 378 7.76 -32.66 19.18
CA ASP A 378 9.22 -32.71 19.03
C ASP A 378 9.91 -31.96 20.18
N SER A 379 9.46 -30.73 20.45
CA SER A 379 10.00 -29.87 21.51
C SER A 379 9.84 -30.47 22.92
N ARG A 380 8.72 -31.15 23.20
CA ARG A 380 8.47 -31.81 24.49
C ARG A 380 9.45 -32.96 24.78
N THR A 381 10.05 -33.60 23.78
CA THR A 381 11.05 -34.67 23.99
C THR A 381 12.34 -34.18 24.67
N HIS A 382 12.63 -32.87 24.60
CA HIS A 382 13.84 -32.24 25.12
C HIS A 382 13.62 -31.43 26.41
N LEU A 383 12.45 -31.53 27.06
CA LEU A 383 12.08 -30.66 28.18
C LEU A 383 12.72 -31.01 29.53
N SER A 384 13.01 -29.96 30.30
CA SER A 384 13.26 -30.02 31.75
C SER A 384 12.10 -29.38 32.52
N ALA A 385 11.67 -30.01 33.62
CA ALA A 385 10.34 -29.84 34.22
C ALA A 385 10.12 -28.55 35.06
N ALA A 386 10.70 -27.41 34.66
CA ALA A 386 10.78 -26.21 35.50
C ALA A 386 10.46 -24.86 34.80
N LYS A 387 9.99 -24.85 33.54
CA LYS A 387 9.53 -23.63 32.85
C LYS A 387 8.02 -23.43 32.94
N ASP A 388 7.58 -22.17 32.86
CA ASP A 388 6.19 -21.83 32.54
C ASP A 388 5.81 -22.40 31.16
N VAL A 389 4.66 -23.07 31.11
CA VAL A 389 4.11 -23.70 29.90
C VAL A 389 3.73 -22.64 28.86
N SER A 390 3.21 -21.47 29.27
CA SER A 390 2.82 -20.42 28.33
C SER A 390 4.04 -19.82 27.63
N HIS A 391 5.05 -19.41 28.41
CA HIS A 391 6.33 -18.95 27.90
C HIS A 391 7.03 -20.02 27.04
N HIS A 392 6.99 -21.30 27.43
CA HIS A 392 7.58 -22.36 26.62
C HIS A 392 6.86 -22.58 25.27
N ARG A 393 5.53 -22.52 25.22
CA ARG A 393 4.80 -22.60 23.92
C ARG A 393 5.20 -21.44 22.99
N LEU A 394 5.37 -20.22 23.50
CA LEU A 394 5.89 -19.08 22.72
C LEU A 394 7.36 -19.27 22.29
N GLU A 395 8.24 -19.77 23.17
CA GLU A 395 9.63 -20.13 22.84
C GLU A 395 9.71 -21.14 21.69
N THR A 396 8.87 -22.17 21.73
CA THR A 396 8.79 -23.24 20.73
C THR A 396 8.24 -22.73 19.40
N PHE A 397 7.15 -21.95 19.42
CA PHE A 397 6.60 -21.29 18.24
C PHE A 397 7.62 -20.35 17.58
N SER A 398 8.32 -19.54 18.38
CA SER A 398 9.33 -18.59 17.90
C SER A 398 10.47 -19.30 17.15
N ARG A 399 10.92 -20.45 17.66
CA ARG A 399 11.94 -21.27 16.99
C ARG A 399 11.42 -21.82 15.66
N ALA A 400 10.21 -22.36 15.61
CA ALA A 400 9.67 -22.92 14.37
C ALA A 400 9.52 -21.88 13.24
N VAL A 401 9.13 -20.64 13.58
CA VAL A 401 9.07 -19.54 12.60
C VAL A 401 10.47 -19.16 12.11
N VAL A 402 11.47 -19.06 13.00
CA VAL A 402 12.87 -18.80 12.59
C VAL A 402 13.40 -19.96 11.73
N ASP A 403 13.17 -21.21 12.10
CA ASP A 403 13.64 -22.39 11.38
C ASP A 403 13.02 -22.51 9.97
N HIS A 404 11.81 -21.97 9.74
CA HIS A 404 11.23 -21.84 8.40
C HIS A 404 11.98 -20.81 7.54
N LEU A 405 12.38 -19.66 8.12
CA LEU A 405 13.15 -18.65 7.39
C LEU A 405 14.50 -19.22 6.90
N PHE A 406 15.15 -20.10 7.67
CA PHE A 406 16.40 -20.77 7.25
C PHE A 406 16.20 -22.11 6.50
N ALA A 407 14.97 -22.55 6.25
CA ALA A 407 14.71 -23.81 5.54
C ALA A 407 14.94 -23.68 4.02
N GLN A 408 15.65 -24.64 3.42
CA GLN A 408 15.88 -24.75 1.97
C GLN A 408 14.81 -25.58 1.23
N ASP A 409 13.84 -26.15 1.95
CA ASP A 409 12.95 -27.21 1.46
C ASP A 409 11.51 -26.98 1.96
N SER A 410 10.52 -27.03 1.07
CA SER A 410 9.11 -26.64 1.32
C SER A 410 8.33 -27.60 2.23
N ARG A 411 8.96 -28.68 2.69
CA ARG A 411 8.40 -29.61 3.70
C ARG A 411 8.23 -29.01 5.11
N LYS A 412 8.46 -27.70 5.27
CA LYS A 412 8.21 -26.91 6.48
C LYS A 412 7.40 -25.63 6.20
N ASP A 413 6.55 -25.61 5.18
CA ASP A 413 5.72 -24.44 4.87
C ASP A 413 4.85 -23.99 6.06
N LEU A 414 4.66 -22.67 6.19
CA LEU A 414 3.86 -22.08 7.26
C LEU A 414 2.35 -22.21 6.98
N PRO A 415 1.52 -22.50 7.99
CA PRO A 415 0.08 -22.69 7.80
C PRO A 415 -0.66 -21.41 7.42
N ASP A 416 -1.79 -21.54 6.73
CA ASP A 416 -2.65 -20.46 6.19
C ASP A 416 -2.96 -19.31 7.17
N THR A 417 -2.87 -19.54 8.47
CA THR A 417 -2.92 -18.50 9.51
C THR A 417 -1.98 -17.32 9.23
N PHE A 418 -0.84 -17.54 8.57
CA PHE A 418 0.15 -16.52 8.22
C PHE A 418 -0.20 -15.73 6.93
N TYR A 419 -1.41 -15.85 6.36
CA TYR A 419 -1.74 -15.24 5.06
C TYR A 419 -1.58 -13.70 4.99
N LEU A 420 -1.62 -12.98 6.11
CA LEU A 420 -1.34 -11.54 6.18
C LEU A 420 0.17 -11.22 6.24
N ASP A 421 0.94 -12.10 6.87
CA ASP A 421 2.39 -11.96 7.07
C ASP A 421 3.24 -12.62 5.97
N ARG A 422 2.66 -13.44 5.10
CA ARG A 422 3.40 -14.29 4.16
C ARG A 422 4.40 -13.52 3.28
N ASP A 423 3.97 -12.39 2.72
CA ASP A 423 4.82 -11.54 1.87
C ASP A 423 5.94 -10.87 2.70
N ARG A 424 5.66 -10.53 3.96
CA ARG A 424 6.59 -9.90 4.91
C ARG A 424 7.67 -10.90 5.38
N LEU A 425 7.27 -12.14 5.66
CA LEU A 425 8.16 -13.25 6.00
C LEU A 425 9.00 -13.70 4.79
N TRP A 426 8.45 -13.66 3.58
CA TRP A 426 9.19 -13.91 2.35
C TRP A 426 10.29 -12.86 2.11
N VAL A 427 10.00 -11.57 2.29
CA VAL A 427 11.02 -10.51 2.22
C VAL A 427 12.09 -10.69 3.31
N LEU A 428 11.70 -11.01 4.55
CA LEU A 428 12.65 -11.31 5.64
C LEU A 428 13.54 -12.52 5.34
N LYS A 429 13.02 -13.56 4.66
CA LYS A 429 13.80 -14.71 4.20
C LYS A 429 14.88 -14.30 3.21
N LEU A 430 14.53 -13.50 2.20
CA LEU A 430 15.48 -13.02 1.20
C LEU A 430 16.54 -12.08 1.80
N GLU A 431 16.18 -11.23 2.79
CA GLU A 431 17.15 -10.41 3.52
C GLU A 431 18.09 -11.24 4.41
N ILE A 432 17.61 -12.36 4.97
CA ILE A 432 18.43 -13.35 5.68
C ILE A 432 19.39 -14.05 4.70
N ASP A 433 18.91 -14.45 3.52
CA ASP A 433 19.73 -15.08 2.49
C ASP A 433 20.85 -14.11 2.04
N ASP A 434 20.54 -12.85 1.73
CA ASP A 434 21.53 -11.80 1.45
C ASP A 434 22.59 -11.70 2.56
N LEU A 435 22.18 -11.68 3.84
CA LEU A 435 23.09 -11.62 4.98
C LEU A 435 24.03 -12.85 5.06
N VAL A 436 23.54 -14.05 4.73
CA VAL A 436 24.37 -15.26 4.67
C VAL A 436 25.38 -15.19 3.52
N HIS A 437 25.00 -14.67 2.35
CA HIS A 437 25.92 -14.47 1.23
C HIS A 437 26.96 -13.37 1.51
N PHE A 438 26.59 -12.29 2.21
CA PHE A 438 27.54 -11.31 2.71
C PHE A 438 28.55 -11.90 3.70
N GLU A 439 28.12 -12.77 4.62
CA GLU A 439 29.03 -13.48 5.54
C GLU A 439 30.05 -14.37 4.80
N ILE A 440 29.63 -15.04 3.73
CA ILE A 440 30.51 -15.83 2.85
C ILE A 440 31.56 -14.92 2.18
N CYS A 441 31.12 -13.80 1.59
CA CYS A 441 32.01 -12.83 0.95
C CYS A 441 33.03 -12.23 1.93
N PHE A 442 32.61 -11.97 3.17
CA PHE A 442 33.46 -11.39 4.20
C PHE A 442 34.47 -12.38 4.80
N ASP A 443 34.14 -13.67 4.88
CA ASP A 443 35.14 -14.69 5.22
C ASP A 443 36.13 -14.90 4.05
N MET A 444 35.68 -14.94 2.80
CA MET A 444 36.57 -15.00 1.63
C MET A 444 37.55 -13.81 1.59
N PHE A 445 37.07 -12.59 1.84
CA PHE A 445 37.94 -11.41 2.02
C PHE A 445 38.96 -11.61 3.15
N GLY A 446 38.53 -12.18 4.28
CA GLY A 446 39.41 -12.58 5.38
C GLY A 446 40.41 -13.67 5.00
N GLN A 447 40.08 -14.59 4.08
CA GLN A 447 41.00 -15.61 3.54
C GLN A 447 42.07 -14.95 2.65
N CYS A 448 41.68 -14.14 1.67
CA CYS A 448 42.63 -13.45 0.77
C CYS A 448 43.61 -12.56 1.55
N LEU A 449 43.16 -11.85 2.58
CA LEU A 449 44.06 -11.06 3.46
C LEU A 449 45.12 -11.93 4.16
N ARG A 450 44.77 -13.15 4.58
CA ARG A 450 45.73 -14.11 5.18
C ARG A 450 46.73 -14.61 4.14
N GLU A 451 46.29 -14.92 2.92
CA GLU A 451 47.16 -15.29 1.80
C GLU A 451 48.12 -14.17 1.40
N PHE A 452 47.65 -12.91 1.46
CA PHE A 452 48.51 -11.75 1.27
C PHE A 452 49.41 -11.42 2.46
N ALA A 453 49.38 -12.21 3.55
CA ALA A 453 50.13 -11.99 4.79
C ALA A 453 49.81 -10.65 5.50
N TYR A 454 48.60 -10.12 5.30
CA TYR A 454 48.11 -8.95 6.04
C TYR A 454 47.70 -9.37 7.46
N ASN A 455 48.48 -8.92 8.44
CA ASN A 455 48.27 -9.21 9.86
C ASN A 455 47.66 -8.02 10.64
N GLY A 456 47.21 -6.97 9.93
CA GLY A 456 46.61 -5.78 10.55
C GLY A 456 45.14 -5.99 10.91
N PRO A 457 44.55 -5.11 11.74
CA PRO A 457 43.10 -5.08 11.93
C PRO A 457 42.40 -4.65 10.62
N ILE A 458 41.25 -5.25 10.32
CA ILE A 458 40.37 -4.75 9.25
C ILE A 458 39.59 -3.55 9.82
N SER A 459 39.68 -2.39 9.16
CA SER A 459 38.97 -1.17 9.59
C SER A 459 37.48 -1.23 9.21
N ASN A 460 36.63 -0.50 9.95
CA ASN A 460 35.21 -0.42 9.59
C ASN A 460 34.98 0.34 8.28
N THR A 461 35.90 1.23 7.89
CA THR A 461 35.93 1.87 6.57
C THR A 461 36.09 0.83 5.47
N ALA A 462 37.12 -0.03 5.54
CA ALA A 462 37.35 -1.08 4.54
C ALA A 462 36.19 -2.10 4.48
N ARG A 463 35.55 -2.42 5.61
CA ARG A 463 34.33 -3.23 5.63
C ARG A 463 33.16 -2.54 4.91
N SER A 464 33.01 -1.23 5.07
CA SER A 464 31.97 -0.44 4.39
C SER A 464 32.24 -0.30 2.90
N GLU A 465 33.50 -0.07 2.50
CA GLU A 465 33.94 0.01 1.11
C GLU A 465 33.72 -1.32 0.39
N LEU A 466 34.02 -2.46 1.04
CA LEU A 466 33.72 -3.79 0.52
C LEU A 466 32.21 -4.00 0.39
N ARG A 467 31.44 -3.78 1.46
CA ARG A 467 29.98 -3.96 1.44
C ARG A 467 29.32 -3.16 0.32
N ASN A 468 29.69 -1.89 0.18
CA ASN A 468 29.10 -1.00 -0.82
C ASN A 468 29.47 -1.41 -2.24
N ALA A 469 30.70 -1.89 -2.48
CA ALA A 469 31.10 -2.40 -3.78
C ALA A 469 30.39 -3.72 -4.16
N LEU A 470 30.22 -4.65 -3.22
CA LEU A 470 29.47 -5.88 -3.44
C LEU A 470 27.98 -5.59 -3.72
N SER A 471 27.36 -4.66 -2.99
CA SER A 471 26.02 -4.16 -3.32
C SER A 471 25.95 -3.52 -4.72
N ALA A 472 26.94 -2.71 -5.11
CA ALA A 472 26.97 -2.10 -6.44
C ALA A 472 27.11 -3.13 -7.60
N ILE A 473 27.60 -4.33 -7.32
CA ILE A 473 27.71 -5.43 -8.30
C ILE A 473 26.39 -6.20 -8.45
N ILE A 474 25.64 -6.40 -7.36
CA ILE A 474 24.45 -7.27 -7.33
C ILE A 474 23.15 -6.46 -7.53
N GLY A 475 23.11 -5.25 -6.99
CA GLY A 475 21.95 -4.37 -6.91
C GLY A 475 21.92 -3.56 -5.62
N GLU A 476 21.48 -2.30 -5.70
CA GLU A 476 21.28 -1.44 -4.51
C GLU A 476 20.07 -1.86 -3.65
N THR A 477 19.26 -2.78 -4.15
CA THR A 477 18.14 -3.42 -3.46
C THR A 477 18.59 -4.34 -2.32
N THR A 478 17.63 -4.90 -1.59
CA THR A 478 17.85 -5.97 -0.61
C THR A 478 16.83 -7.08 -0.82
N GLY A 479 17.23 -8.31 -0.53
CA GLY A 479 16.42 -9.50 -0.75
C GLY A 479 16.60 -10.06 -2.17
N HIS A 480 17.84 -10.29 -2.59
CA HIS A 480 18.13 -10.88 -3.89
C HIS A 480 17.86 -12.40 -3.89
N ALA A 481 17.49 -12.95 -5.03
CA ALA A 481 17.46 -14.40 -5.21
C ALA A 481 18.90 -14.98 -5.11
N PRO A 482 19.11 -16.15 -4.48
CA PRO A 482 20.44 -16.79 -4.39
C PRO A 482 21.14 -16.96 -5.75
N GLU A 483 20.38 -17.21 -6.82
CA GLU A 483 20.92 -17.30 -8.19
C GLU A 483 21.60 -16.00 -8.67
N SER A 484 21.23 -14.83 -8.14
CA SER A 484 21.92 -13.57 -8.45
C SER A 484 23.35 -13.55 -7.89
N TRP A 485 23.55 -14.07 -6.68
CA TRP A 485 24.89 -14.19 -6.07
C TRP A 485 25.75 -15.22 -6.82
N ILE A 486 25.14 -16.34 -7.23
CA ILE A 486 25.76 -17.39 -8.05
C ILE A 486 26.17 -16.85 -9.43
N PHE A 487 25.32 -16.02 -10.06
CA PHE A 487 25.58 -15.40 -11.37
C PHE A 487 26.73 -14.38 -11.30
N HIS A 488 26.72 -13.48 -10.31
CA HIS A 488 27.75 -12.44 -10.15
C HIS A 488 29.07 -12.91 -9.52
N SER A 489 29.26 -14.22 -9.29
CA SER A 489 30.42 -14.77 -8.55
C SER A 489 31.79 -14.35 -9.10
N GLU A 490 31.95 -14.20 -10.42
CA GLU A 490 33.20 -13.71 -11.02
C GLU A 490 33.51 -12.28 -10.57
N SER A 491 32.58 -11.34 -10.83
CA SER A 491 32.68 -9.93 -10.42
C SER A 491 32.88 -9.76 -8.91
N LEU A 492 32.19 -10.56 -8.10
CA LEU A 492 32.32 -10.55 -6.64
C LEU A 492 33.70 -11.03 -6.20
N SER A 493 34.20 -12.14 -6.76
CA SER A 493 35.53 -12.66 -6.44
C SER A 493 36.65 -11.69 -6.84
N LEU A 494 36.51 -11.00 -7.99
CA LEU A 494 37.42 -9.97 -8.45
C LEU A 494 37.48 -8.79 -7.48
N GLU A 495 36.33 -8.28 -7.04
CA GLU A 495 36.25 -7.12 -6.15
C GLU A 495 36.75 -7.45 -4.73
N ILE A 496 36.44 -8.64 -4.21
CA ILE A 496 36.98 -9.17 -2.94
C ILE A 496 38.51 -9.21 -3.00
N TYR A 497 39.09 -9.81 -4.06
CA TYR A 497 40.54 -9.89 -4.26
C TYR A 497 41.16 -8.49 -4.39
N ARG A 498 40.53 -7.61 -5.19
CA ARG A 498 40.99 -6.23 -5.43
C ARG A 498 41.07 -5.42 -4.14
N GLN A 499 40.04 -5.43 -3.31
CA GLN A 499 40.09 -4.70 -2.03
C GLN A 499 41.08 -5.35 -1.04
N ALA A 500 41.17 -6.68 -1.01
CA ALA A 500 42.09 -7.37 -0.10
C ALA A 500 43.57 -7.09 -0.44
N ILE A 501 43.96 -7.09 -1.72
CA ILE A 501 45.36 -6.85 -2.12
C ILE A 501 45.77 -5.37 -1.95
N ILE A 502 44.82 -4.43 -2.16
CA ILE A 502 45.00 -3.00 -1.87
C ILE A 502 45.19 -2.77 -0.37
N LEU A 503 44.33 -3.36 0.48
CA LEU A 503 44.45 -3.25 1.95
C LEU A 503 45.73 -3.92 2.47
N ALA A 504 46.21 -4.97 1.82
CA ALA A 504 47.51 -5.58 2.09
C ALA A 504 48.73 -4.74 1.63
N GLY A 505 48.51 -3.59 0.99
CA GLY A 505 49.58 -2.69 0.52
C GLY A 505 50.39 -3.24 -0.65
N LYS A 506 49.84 -4.19 -1.41
CA LYS A 506 50.51 -4.84 -2.54
C LYS A 506 50.02 -4.27 -3.88
N PRO A 507 50.84 -4.29 -4.94
CA PRO A 507 50.37 -3.93 -6.27
C PRO A 507 49.29 -4.92 -6.74
N PHE A 508 48.20 -4.40 -7.30
CA PHE A 508 47.18 -5.23 -7.93
C PHE A 508 47.76 -5.88 -9.19
N VAL A 509 48.03 -7.18 -9.10
CA VAL A 509 48.33 -8.06 -10.23
C VAL A 509 47.34 -9.21 -10.13
N CYS A 510 46.62 -9.47 -11.21
CA CYS A 510 45.57 -10.49 -11.24
C CYS A 510 45.87 -11.44 -12.41
N ASP A 511 46.22 -12.69 -12.09
CA ASP A 511 46.27 -13.75 -13.09
C ASP A 511 44.85 -14.25 -13.36
N SER A 512 44.49 -14.38 -14.64
CA SER A 512 43.22 -14.96 -15.07
C SER A 512 43.03 -16.38 -14.52
N SER A 513 44.11 -17.16 -14.35
CA SER A 513 44.03 -18.49 -13.74
C SER A 513 43.83 -18.47 -12.21
N GLU A 514 44.20 -17.39 -11.52
CA GLU A 514 43.89 -17.22 -10.09
C GLU A 514 42.45 -16.73 -9.91
N LEU A 515 42.01 -15.77 -10.73
CA LEU A 515 40.65 -15.23 -10.68
C LEU A 515 39.61 -16.29 -11.00
N GLY A 516 39.82 -17.11 -12.05
CA GLY A 516 38.92 -18.22 -12.37
C GLY A 516 38.74 -19.18 -11.18
N ARG A 517 39.85 -19.56 -10.53
CA ARG A 517 39.83 -20.41 -9.32
C ARG A 517 39.13 -19.74 -8.12
N ALA A 518 39.24 -18.43 -7.98
CA ALA A 518 38.56 -17.67 -6.93
C ALA A 518 37.03 -17.59 -7.17
N SER A 519 36.62 -17.38 -8.43
CA SER A 519 35.23 -17.43 -8.88
C SER A 519 34.62 -18.82 -8.70
N ASP A 520 35.30 -19.87 -9.17
CA ASP A 520 34.90 -21.28 -8.98
C ASP A 520 34.73 -21.61 -7.49
N HIS A 521 35.65 -21.15 -6.64
CA HIS A 521 35.60 -21.39 -5.20
C HIS A 521 34.39 -20.69 -4.54
N LEU A 522 34.15 -19.42 -4.85
CA LEU A 522 33.02 -18.66 -4.33
C LEU A 522 31.68 -19.26 -4.79
N GLN A 523 31.55 -19.59 -6.08
CA GLN A 523 30.36 -20.21 -6.63
C GLN A 523 30.10 -21.61 -6.03
N ASN A 524 31.16 -22.39 -5.79
CA ASN A 524 31.07 -23.68 -5.09
C ASN A 524 30.61 -23.50 -3.62
N ILE A 525 31.04 -22.45 -2.92
CA ILE A 525 30.51 -22.15 -1.57
C ILE A 525 29.02 -21.80 -1.64
N PHE A 526 28.62 -20.89 -2.53
CA PHE A 526 27.22 -20.49 -2.71
C PHE A 526 26.29 -21.65 -3.11
N ARG A 527 26.78 -22.69 -3.80
CA ARG A 527 25.95 -23.87 -4.15
C ARG A 527 25.96 -24.99 -3.12
N HIS A 528 27.08 -25.21 -2.41
CA HIS A 528 27.30 -26.47 -1.67
C HIS A 528 27.75 -26.30 -0.22
N TYR A 529 28.14 -25.10 0.21
CA TYR A 529 28.66 -24.84 1.55
C TYR A 529 28.02 -23.63 2.25
N VAL A 530 26.78 -23.27 1.86
CA VAL A 530 25.99 -22.21 2.52
C VAL A 530 25.57 -22.60 3.93
N THR A 531 25.23 -23.88 4.18
CA THR A 531 24.60 -24.34 5.42
C THR A 531 25.35 -23.96 6.71
N PRO A 532 26.69 -24.06 6.83
CA PRO A 532 27.41 -23.61 8.03
C PRO A 532 27.28 -22.11 8.30
N TYR A 533 27.27 -21.28 7.26
CA TYR A 533 27.07 -19.83 7.39
C TYR A 533 25.60 -19.53 7.75
N ALA A 534 24.65 -20.22 7.11
CA ALA A 534 23.23 -20.14 7.46
C ALA A 534 22.98 -20.50 8.94
N SER A 535 23.53 -21.61 9.44
CA SER A 535 23.41 -22.00 10.85
C SER A 535 24.07 -21.01 11.82
N LYS A 536 25.18 -20.36 11.42
CA LYS A 536 25.83 -19.30 12.20
C LYS A 536 24.93 -18.07 12.33
N VAL A 537 24.31 -17.63 11.23
CA VAL A 537 23.37 -16.49 11.23
C VAL A 537 22.07 -16.87 11.96
N GLN A 538 21.53 -18.07 11.73
CA GLN A 538 20.37 -18.63 12.43
C GLN A 538 20.57 -18.64 13.95
N ALA A 539 21.72 -19.08 14.45
CA ALA A 539 22.01 -19.09 15.88
C ALA A 539 21.98 -17.68 16.49
N ALA A 540 22.51 -16.67 15.79
CA ALA A 540 22.48 -15.28 16.25
C ALA A 540 21.06 -14.68 16.18
N VAL A 541 20.37 -14.82 15.05
CA VAL A 541 18.99 -14.34 14.85
C VAL A 541 18.04 -15.00 15.84
N LEU A 542 18.12 -16.32 16.04
CA LEU A 542 17.30 -17.07 17.00
C LEU A 542 17.55 -16.60 18.43
N ALA A 543 18.82 -16.48 18.86
CA ALA A 543 19.13 -16.03 20.21
C ALA A 543 18.52 -14.65 20.52
N GLN A 544 18.61 -13.72 19.56
CA GLN A 544 18.05 -12.37 19.68
C GLN A 544 16.51 -12.35 19.57
N VAL A 545 15.91 -13.12 18.65
CA VAL A 545 14.44 -13.27 18.52
C VAL A 545 13.83 -13.83 19.80
N MET A 546 14.48 -14.83 20.40
CA MET A 546 14.04 -15.46 21.65
C MET A 546 14.12 -14.49 22.82
N ALA A 547 15.22 -13.73 22.95
CA ALA A 547 15.35 -12.70 23.98
C ALA A 547 14.26 -11.61 23.82
N CYS A 548 14.00 -11.14 22.60
CA CYS A 548 12.97 -10.14 22.32
C CYS A 548 11.55 -10.68 22.58
N ALA A 549 11.25 -11.92 22.16
CA ALA A 549 9.97 -12.56 22.42
C ALA A 549 9.70 -12.69 23.93
N SER A 550 10.71 -13.07 24.73
CA SER A 550 10.61 -13.08 26.19
C SER A 550 10.41 -11.69 26.80
N SER A 551 11.20 -10.69 26.40
CA SER A 551 11.11 -9.32 26.94
C SER A 551 9.79 -8.63 26.64
N TYR A 552 9.20 -8.88 25.47
CA TYR A 552 7.99 -8.21 24.99
C TYR A 552 6.72 -9.08 25.03
N ALA A 553 6.79 -10.31 25.55
CA ALA A 553 5.67 -11.26 25.66
C ALA A 553 4.36 -10.62 26.17
N ASN A 554 4.46 -9.76 27.19
CA ASN A 554 3.33 -9.10 27.86
C ASN A 554 3.11 -7.62 27.48
N ALA A 555 3.94 -7.03 26.61
CA ALA A 555 3.85 -5.61 26.26
C ALA A 555 2.63 -5.32 25.37
N SER A 556 1.98 -4.16 25.49
CA SER A 556 0.83 -3.78 24.65
C SER A 556 1.20 -3.69 23.14
N PRO A 557 0.24 -3.79 22.20
CA PRO A 557 0.52 -3.63 20.77
C PRO A 557 1.22 -2.30 20.42
N ILE A 558 0.86 -1.21 21.10
CA ILE A 558 1.50 0.10 20.90
C ILE A 558 2.93 0.15 21.47
N GLU A 559 3.24 -0.61 22.53
CA GLU A 559 4.62 -0.81 22.98
C GLU A 559 5.43 -1.67 21.98
N LEU A 560 4.84 -2.72 21.39
CA LEU A 560 5.50 -3.48 20.32
C LEU A 560 5.82 -2.56 19.12
N PHE A 561 4.84 -1.78 18.67
CA PHE A 561 5.02 -0.81 17.59
C PHE A 561 6.15 0.19 17.87
N ASN A 562 6.16 0.78 19.06
CA ASN A 562 7.15 1.80 19.42
C ASN A 562 8.57 1.25 19.60
N ASN A 563 8.73 0.00 20.04
CA ASN A 563 10.04 -0.61 20.32
C ASN A 563 10.60 -1.45 19.16
N LEU A 564 9.75 -2.21 18.45
CA LEU A 564 10.18 -3.23 17.48
C LEU A 564 10.03 -2.80 16.01
N VAL A 565 9.27 -1.75 15.70
CA VAL A 565 9.30 -1.13 14.37
C VAL A 565 10.46 -0.13 14.34
N THR A 566 11.63 -0.56 13.92
CA THR A 566 12.77 0.32 13.64
C THR A 566 12.39 1.37 12.60
N PRO A 567 12.79 2.65 12.74
CA PRO A 567 12.85 3.53 11.57
C PRO A 567 13.89 2.97 10.59
N PRO A 568 13.75 3.17 9.27
CA PRO A 568 14.68 2.63 8.29
C PRO A 568 16.11 3.09 8.60
N LEU A 569 17.05 2.14 8.72
CA LEU A 569 18.44 2.42 9.06
C LEU A 569 19.02 3.41 8.04
N SER A 570 19.29 4.64 8.50
CA SER A 570 19.95 5.65 7.68
C SER A 570 21.31 5.15 7.22
N THR A 571 21.61 5.24 5.93
CA THR A 571 22.84 4.74 5.30
C THR A 571 24.11 5.56 5.63
N SER A 572 24.06 6.36 6.69
CA SER A 572 25.16 7.16 7.23
C SER A 572 25.85 6.42 8.38
N PRO A 573 27.20 6.38 8.44
CA PRO A 573 27.91 5.78 9.56
C PRO A 573 27.78 6.65 10.82
N VAL A 574 27.00 6.18 11.79
CA VAL A 574 26.84 6.83 13.10
C VAL A 574 27.71 6.13 14.15
N LEU A 575 28.19 6.90 15.13
CA LEU A 575 29.22 6.49 16.10
C LEU A 575 28.78 5.33 17.00
N ALA A 576 29.64 4.31 17.08
CA ALA A 576 29.47 3.17 17.99
C ALA A 576 29.55 3.59 19.48
N PRO A 577 28.89 2.86 20.39
CA PRO A 577 28.88 3.18 21.82
C PRO A 577 30.29 3.04 22.45
N THR A 578 30.74 4.12 23.10
CA THR A 578 32.06 4.16 23.78
C THR A 578 32.10 3.28 25.03
N SER A 579 32.63 2.07 24.90
CA SER A 579 33.04 1.20 26.01
C SER A 579 34.51 0.78 25.81
N PRO A 580 35.48 1.32 26.58
CA PRO A 580 36.92 1.19 26.26
C PRO A 580 37.55 -0.20 26.55
N ALA A 581 36.74 -1.23 26.79
CA ALA A 581 37.18 -2.52 27.34
C ALA A 581 37.47 -3.64 26.31
N SER A 582 37.17 -3.46 25.02
CA SER A 582 37.27 -4.53 23.99
C SER A 582 38.47 -4.40 23.01
N LEU A 583 39.44 -3.53 23.28
CA LEU A 583 40.51 -3.19 22.32
C LEU A 583 41.61 -4.26 22.11
N LEU A 584 41.52 -5.45 22.71
CA LEU A 584 42.62 -6.44 22.73
C LEU A 584 42.20 -7.90 22.51
N GLN A 585 41.34 -8.17 21.52
CA GLN A 585 41.21 -9.52 20.93
C GLN A 585 41.07 -9.46 19.39
N PRO A 586 41.83 -10.27 18.62
CA PRO A 586 41.62 -10.41 17.18
C PRO A 586 40.43 -11.35 16.93
N THR A 587 39.21 -10.81 17.02
CA THR A 587 37.99 -11.59 16.83
C THR A 587 37.77 -11.93 15.35
N THR A 588 37.87 -13.22 15.03
CA THR A 588 37.62 -13.78 13.69
C THR A 588 36.14 -13.82 13.29
N ASN A 589 35.25 -13.15 14.04
CA ASN A 589 33.81 -13.23 13.85
C ASN A 589 33.30 -12.11 12.92
N THR A 590 33.31 -12.37 11.61
CA THR A 590 32.75 -11.53 10.54
C THR A 590 31.36 -10.96 10.89
N LEU A 591 30.47 -11.80 11.44
CA LEU A 591 29.08 -11.46 11.77
C LEU A 591 28.95 -10.28 12.75
N SER A 592 30.00 -9.99 13.53
CA SER A 592 30.05 -8.81 14.40
C SER A 592 29.97 -7.48 13.64
N TYR A 593 30.25 -7.46 12.33
CA TYR A 593 30.06 -6.27 11.49
C TYR A 593 28.59 -6.08 11.07
N PHE A 594 27.81 -7.15 11.01
CA PHE A 594 26.40 -7.14 10.64
C PHE A 594 25.45 -7.16 11.85
N ALA A 595 25.96 -6.90 13.07
CA ALA A 595 25.19 -6.96 14.30
C ALA A 595 23.90 -6.12 14.25
N ASP A 596 23.95 -4.91 13.70
CA ASP A 596 22.78 -4.03 13.57
C ASP A 596 21.73 -4.59 12.60
N ARG A 597 22.14 -5.35 11.57
CA ARG A 597 21.23 -6.05 10.64
C ARG A 597 20.59 -7.27 11.30
N VAL A 598 21.37 -8.04 12.09
CA VAL A 598 20.84 -9.14 12.89
C VAL A 598 19.78 -8.63 13.87
N VAL A 599 20.04 -7.49 14.54
CA VAL A 599 19.07 -6.87 15.46
C VAL A 599 17.80 -6.39 14.75
N ASP A 600 17.91 -5.70 13.61
CA ASP A 600 16.74 -5.25 12.83
C ASP A 600 15.87 -6.42 12.35
N LEU A 601 16.50 -7.44 11.75
CA LEU A 601 15.81 -8.67 11.33
C LEU A 601 15.12 -9.34 12.53
N SER A 602 15.82 -9.52 13.64
CA SER A 602 15.25 -10.12 14.85
C SER A 602 14.09 -9.31 15.45
N TYR A 603 14.15 -7.97 15.46
CA TYR A 603 13.03 -7.13 15.91
C TYR A 603 11.80 -7.30 15.02
N ARG A 604 11.98 -7.27 13.69
CA ARG A 604 10.89 -7.44 12.72
C ARG A 604 10.28 -8.85 12.82
N ILE A 605 11.09 -9.89 12.94
CA ILE A 605 10.65 -11.28 13.12
C ILE A 605 9.91 -11.45 14.47
N SER A 606 10.46 -10.94 15.58
CA SER A 606 9.80 -10.98 16.88
C SER A 606 8.47 -10.22 16.91
N HIS A 607 8.35 -9.10 16.17
CA HIS A 607 7.09 -8.36 16.12
C HIS A 607 5.98 -9.17 15.44
N ILE A 608 6.29 -9.79 14.29
CA ILE A 608 5.37 -10.70 13.59
C ILE A 608 4.95 -11.84 14.53
N ILE A 609 5.92 -12.53 15.12
CA ILE A 609 5.71 -13.64 16.06
C ILE A 609 4.77 -13.23 17.21
N LEU A 610 5.00 -12.07 17.83
CA LEU A 610 4.22 -11.61 18.99
C LEU A 610 2.78 -11.23 18.62
N ILE A 611 2.56 -10.51 17.51
CA ILE A 611 1.21 -10.17 17.04
C ILE A 611 0.46 -11.45 16.61
N HIS A 612 1.08 -12.28 15.76
CA HIS A 612 0.49 -13.52 15.27
C HIS A 612 0.16 -14.49 16.40
N TRP A 613 1.09 -14.75 17.33
CA TRP A 613 0.86 -15.65 18.47
C TRP A 613 -0.29 -15.17 19.35
N ARG A 614 -0.43 -13.85 19.55
CA ARG A 614 -1.54 -13.30 20.34
C ARG A 614 -2.88 -13.50 19.68
N ILE A 615 -2.96 -13.43 18.35
CA ILE A 615 -4.19 -13.62 17.56
C ILE A 615 -4.50 -15.10 17.39
N TRP A 616 -3.61 -15.86 16.75
CA TRP A 616 -3.81 -17.23 16.32
C TRP A 616 -3.50 -18.30 17.37
N GLY A 617 -2.64 -18.01 18.35
CA GLY A 617 -2.35 -18.91 19.48
C GLY A 617 -3.63 -19.49 20.11
N PRO A 618 -4.57 -18.67 20.62
CA PRO A 618 -5.82 -19.13 21.19
C PRO A 618 -6.92 -19.51 20.17
N ILE A 619 -6.64 -19.52 18.86
CA ILE A 619 -7.61 -19.89 17.81
C ILE A 619 -7.24 -21.21 17.13
N ALA A 620 -5.94 -21.49 16.93
CA ALA A 620 -5.46 -22.60 16.10
C ALA A 620 -4.36 -23.48 16.74
N TYR A 621 -3.65 -23.01 17.77
CA TYR A 621 -2.49 -23.72 18.33
C TYR A 621 -2.71 -24.21 19.77
N ILE A 622 -3.29 -23.38 20.63
CA ILE A 622 -3.54 -23.71 22.04
C ILE A 622 -4.88 -24.45 22.13
N THR A 623 -4.82 -25.78 22.10
CA THR A 623 -5.87 -26.60 22.69
C THR A 623 -5.82 -26.50 24.22
N ASP A 624 -6.98 -26.33 24.84
CA ASP A 624 -7.16 -26.59 26.26
C ASP A 624 -7.10 -28.11 26.50
N ASP A 625 -6.02 -28.57 27.13
CA ASP A 625 -5.80 -29.97 27.52
C ASP A 625 -6.80 -30.48 28.58
N SER A 626 -7.86 -29.72 28.91
CA SER A 626 -8.84 -29.98 29.95
C SER A 626 -9.99 -30.90 29.54
N ASN A 627 -10.15 -31.21 28.24
CA ASN A 627 -11.27 -31.99 27.70
C ASN A 627 -10.88 -33.40 27.19
N SER A 628 -9.71 -33.91 27.56
CA SER A 628 -9.45 -35.36 27.42
C SER A 628 -10.32 -36.13 28.42
N PRO A 629 -11.25 -37.01 28.00
CA PRO A 629 -12.06 -37.79 28.94
C PRO A 629 -11.16 -38.77 29.70
N THR A 630 -11.01 -38.55 31.00
CA THR A 630 -10.07 -39.29 31.86
C THR A 630 -10.35 -40.79 31.82
N SER A 631 -9.49 -41.54 31.13
CA SER A 631 -9.62 -42.99 30.99
C SER A 631 -9.27 -43.70 32.29
N GLN A 632 -10.25 -43.76 33.21
CA GLN A 632 -10.18 -44.60 34.39
C GLN A 632 -10.38 -46.07 33.99
N TYR A 633 -9.29 -46.76 33.68
CA TYR A 633 -9.25 -48.22 33.73
C TYR A 633 -9.01 -48.67 35.17
N PRO A 634 -9.96 -49.37 35.82
CA PRO A 634 -9.64 -50.24 36.94
C PRO A 634 -8.76 -51.40 36.41
N ASN A 635 -7.72 -51.75 37.15
CA ASN A 635 -6.83 -52.84 36.81
C ASN A 635 -7.46 -54.17 37.27
N ASP A 636 -7.78 -55.05 36.32
CA ASP A 636 -8.20 -56.43 36.61
C ASP A 636 -7.72 -57.36 35.50
N GLY A 637 -7.20 -58.53 35.86
CA GLY A 637 -6.76 -59.53 34.90
C GLY A 637 -6.83 -60.94 35.48
N VAL A 638 -7.42 -61.86 34.72
CA VAL A 638 -7.28 -63.32 34.90
C VAL A 638 -7.66 -64.04 33.59
N ALA A 639 -7.26 -65.31 33.49
CA ALA A 639 -7.12 -66.09 32.26
C ALA A 639 -8.41 -66.44 31.47
N ALA A 640 -8.16 -66.94 30.26
CA ALA A 640 -9.12 -67.37 29.24
C ALA A 640 -10.05 -68.55 29.62
N ALA A 641 -11.17 -68.64 28.91
CA ALA A 641 -11.96 -69.86 28.68
C ALA A 641 -12.67 -69.78 27.30
N MET A 642 -13.24 -70.88 26.84
CA MET A 642 -13.78 -71.05 25.47
C MET A 642 -15.32 -71.01 25.40
N GLU A 643 -15.80 -70.70 24.19
CA GLU A 643 -16.91 -71.37 23.48
C GLU A 643 -18.41 -71.01 23.71
N ASN A 644 -19.12 -71.10 22.57
CA ASN A 644 -20.53 -71.44 22.33
C ASN A 644 -21.63 -70.38 22.10
N SER A 645 -22.43 -70.73 21.08
CA SER A 645 -23.61 -70.11 20.45
C SER A 645 -24.78 -69.83 21.43
N THR A 646 -25.81 -69.03 21.12
CA THR A 646 -26.80 -69.27 20.02
C THR A 646 -27.80 -68.11 19.86
N LEU A 647 -28.31 -67.88 18.62
CA LEU A 647 -29.55 -67.18 18.14
C LEU A 647 -30.43 -66.39 19.16
N GLN A 648 -31.02 -65.23 18.84
CA GLN A 648 -32.14 -65.06 17.88
C GLN A 648 -32.53 -63.59 17.53
N ARG A 649 -33.11 -63.41 16.33
CA ARG A 649 -34.20 -62.47 15.92
C ARG A 649 -34.04 -60.93 15.89
N PHE A 650 -33.90 -60.43 14.65
CA PHE A 650 -34.58 -59.27 14.03
C PHE A 650 -36.14 -59.27 14.16
N PRO A 651 -36.93 -58.25 13.69
CA PRO A 651 -36.69 -56.82 13.34
C PRO A 651 -37.79 -55.88 13.98
N PRO A 652 -38.40 -54.86 13.31
CA PRO A 652 -37.88 -53.56 12.84
C PRO A 652 -38.58 -52.30 13.43
N ILE A 653 -38.06 -51.14 13.01
CA ILE A 653 -38.60 -49.76 13.10
C ILE A 653 -40.03 -49.60 12.53
N PRO A 654 -40.84 -48.66 13.06
CA PRO A 654 -41.72 -47.84 12.22
C PRO A 654 -41.52 -46.32 12.40
N HIS A 655 -41.39 -45.57 11.29
CA HIS A 655 -41.49 -44.10 11.29
C HIS A 655 -42.95 -43.64 11.29
N ARG A 656 -43.30 -42.53 11.96
CA ARG A 656 -44.13 -41.44 11.35
C ARG A 656 -44.27 -40.12 12.14
N GLN A 657 -43.88 -39.04 11.48
CA GLN A 657 -44.59 -37.77 11.27
C GLN A 657 -45.27 -36.96 12.42
N LEU A 658 -44.75 -35.75 12.60
CA LEU A 658 -45.47 -34.44 12.54
C LEU A 658 -46.78 -34.23 13.34
N ARG A 659 -46.75 -33.30 14.31
CA ARG A 659 -47.75 -32.20 14.36
C ARG A 659 -47.24 -30.94 15.07
N ASN A 660 -47.89 -29.80 14.78
CA ASN A 660 -47.53 -28.44 15.19
C ASN A 660 -48.30 -27.94 16.44
N LYS A 661 -47.66 -27.05 17.23
CA LYS A 661 -48.24 -25.91 17.97
C LYS A 661 -49.24 -26.21 19.13
N PRO A 662 -49.59 -25.22 19.99
CA PRO A 662 -48.75 -24.21 20.69
C PRO A 662 -49.21 -24.00 22.18
N LEU A 663 -48.75 -22.92 22.84
CA LEU A 663 -49.31 -22.32 24.09
C LEU A 663 -49.12 -23.16 25.39
N SER A 664 -49.11 -22.62 26.62
CA SER A 664 -49.06 -21.22 27.11
C SER A 664 -48.68 -21.14 28.61
N ILE A 665 -47.98 -20.05 29.00
CA ILE A 665 -48.14 -19.23 30.22
C ILE A 665 -48.67 -19.90 31.51
N SER A 666 -47.87 -19.92 32.60
CA SER A 666 -48.25 -19.36 33.92
C SER A 666 -47.14 -19.40 34.99
N THR A 667 -47.19 -18.41 35.89
CA THR A 667 -46.27 -18.10 37.00
C THR A 667 -46.57 -18.83 38.32
N THR A 668 -45.56 -19.01 39.20
CA THR A 668 -45.67 -18.68 40.65
C THR A 668 -44.32 -18.58 41.40
N SER A 669 -44.24 -17.61 42.34
CA SER A 669 -43.49 -17.54 43.63
C SER A 669 -42.77 -18.82 44.13
N SER A 670 -41.67 -18.84 44.91
CA SER A 670 -40.88 -17.93 45.79
C SER A 670 -39.74 -18.79 46.41
N SER A 671 -38.88 -18.46 47.40
CA SER A 671 -38.76 -17.42 48.44
C SER A 671 -37.30 -17.25 48.93
N THR A 672 -37.01 -16.22 49.72
CA THR A 672 -35.72 -15.97 50.43
C THR A 672 -35.70 -16.54 51.86
N PRO A 673 -34.53 -16.69 52.51
CA PRO A 673 -34.28 -15.91 53.75
C PRO A 673 -32.79 -15.47 53.97
N SER A 674 -32.51 -14.21 54.32
CA SER A 674 -32.12 -13.66 55.66
C SER A 674 -30.68 -13.98 56.16
N SER A 675 -29.88 -13.19 56.91
CA SER A 675 -29.81 -11.82 57.48
C SER A 675 -28.46 -11.78 58.32
N PRO A 676 -28.22 -11.03 59.43
CA PRO A 676 -27.48 -9.73 59.35
C PRO A 676 -26.42 -9.39 60.46
N HIS A 677 -25.77 -8.20 60.33
CA HIS A 677 -25.33 -7.26 61.42
C HIS A 677 -23.96 -7.50 62.21
N PRO A 678 -23.44 -6.57 63.07
CA PRO A 678 -22.73 -5.31 62.69
C PRO A 678 -21.52 -4.85 63.62
N LEU A 679 -21.13 -3.55 63.58
CA LEU A 679 -20.21 -2.72 64.47
C LEU A 679 -18.71 -2.66 64.05
N HIS A 680 -18.04 -1.49 63.81
CA HIS A 680 -17.62 -0.31 64.64
C HIS A 680 -16.45 -0.58 65.63
N GLY A 681 -15.33 0.19 65.73
CA GLY A 681 -14.81 1.43 65.07
C GLY A 681 -13.24 1.46 65.10
N ILE A 682 -12.45 2.53 65.28
CA ILE A 682 -12.64 4.01 65.42
C ILE A 682 -11.26 4.78 65.39
N SER A 683 -11.24 6.13 65.31
CA SER A 683 -10.10 7.09 65.51
C SER A 683 -9.03 7.36 64.40
N ALA A 684 -8.37 8.53 64.49
CA ALA A 684 -7.48 9.17 63.48
C ALA A 684 -6.08 9.55 64.03
N PRO A 685 -5.19 10.17 63.22
CA PRO A 685 -4.75 11.55 63.54
C PRO A 685 -4.51 12.50 62.34
N THR A 686 -4.00 13.71 62.61
CA THR A 686 -3.91 14.93 61.78
C THR A 686 -2.55 15.17 61.06
N PRO A 687 -2.44 16.17 60.13
CA PRO A 687 -1.27 16.41 59.27
C PRO A 687 -0.34 17.58 59.72
N PRO A 688 0.87 17.69 59.13
CA PRO A 688 1.71 18.90 59.12
C PRO A 688 2.05 19.35 57.65
N PRO A 689 2.88 20.37 57.34
CA PRO A 689 2.31 21.62 56.82
C PRO A 689 2.93 22.18 55.51
N THR A 690 2.31 23.23 54.96
CA THR A 690 2.82 24.04 53.84
C THR A 690 3.85 25.09 54.28
N LEU A 691 4.79 25.46 53.39
CA LEU A 691 5.50 26.75 53.45
C LEU A 691 5.95 27.22 52.06
N HIS A 692 6.11 28.54 51.88
CA HIS A 692 6.34 29.20 50.59
C HIS A 692 7.81 29.22 50.15
N THR A 693 8.04 29.43 48.84
CA THR A 693 8.98 30.49 48.38
C THR A 693 8.65 31.00 46.97
N LYS A 694 9.10 32.21 46.64
CA LYS A 694 8.89 32.88 45.34
C LYS A 694 10.04 32.59 44.35
N PRO A 695 9.82 32.64 43.03
CA PRO A 695 10.87 32.98 42.07
C PRO A 695 11.14 34.51 42.06
N PRO A 696 12.39 34.97 42.16
CA PRO A 696 12.82 36.34 41.82
C PRO A 696 13.17 36.46 40.31
N PRO A 697 13.36 37.69 39.78
CA PRO A 697 13.03 37.97 38.37
C PRO A 697 14.22 38.11 37.40
N MET A 698 13.86 38.17 36.13
CA MET A 698 14.68 38.62 34.99
C MET A 698 14.96 40.13 35.06
N SER A 699 16.15 40.57 34.66
CA SER A 699 16.50 41.99 34.49
C SER A 699 17.43 42.22 33.30
N THR A 700 17.27 43.40 32.70
CA THR A 700 18.00 44.00 31.56
C THR A 700 19.50 44.20 31.78
N GLU A 701 20.27 44.29 30.68
CA GLU A 701 21.11 45.46 30.27
C GLU A 701 21.70 45.19 28.85
N ILE A 702 21.45 46.04 27.83
CA ILE A 702 22.19 47.23 27.32
C ILE A 702 23.14 46.92 26.12
N GLU A 703 23.22 47.86 25.16
CA GLU A 703 24.06 47.81 23.94
C GLU A 703 25.58 48.00 24.21
N PRO A 704 26.42 47.95 23.17
CA PRO A 704 26.96 49.25 22.71
C PRO A 704 27.09 49.44 21.18
N ASP A 705 26.75 50.64 20.69
CA ASP A 705 27.24 51.20 19.42
C ASP A 705 28.56 51.98 19.64
N SER A 706 29.46 51.99 18.65
CA SER A 706 30.06 53.24 18.15
C SER A 706 31.03 53.11 16.96
N SER A 707 30.55 53.58 15.80
CA SER A 707 31.23 54.59 14.92
C SER A 707 32.46 54.28 14.02
N LYS A 708 32.19 54.39 12.70
CA LYS A 708 32.79 55.33 11.71
C LYS A 708 34.22 55.12 11.14
N ARG A 709 34.28 54.78 9.84
CA ARG A 709 34.88 55.50 8.67
C ARG A 709 35.05 54.51 7.49
N GLY A 710 34.99 54.86 6.19
CA GLY A 710 34.63 56.13 5.55
C GLY A 710 35.50 56.44 4.32
N ASN A 711 34.91 56.48 3.11
CA ASN A 711 35.50 56.85 1.79
C ASN A 711 36.64 55.94 1.23
N SER A 712 37.01 56.02 -0.07
CA SER A 712 36.22 56.14 -1.34
C SER A 712 37.11 55.91 -2.59
N ASP A 713 36.47 55.61 -3.73
CA ASP A 713 36.86 55.91 -5.13
C ASP A 713 37.99 55.16 -5.91
N MET A 714 37.71 55.04 -7.23
CA MET A 714 38.62 55.02 -8.41
C MET A 714 39.34 53.74 -8.94
N ALA A 715 38.68 53.13 -9.94
CA ALA A 715 39.08 53.10 -11.38
C ALA A 715 39.98 51.98 -11.99
N GLY A 716 39.74 51.72 -13.29
CA GLY A 716 40.35 50.69 -14.18
C GLY A 716 39.46 49.45 -14.32
N SER A 717 38.80 49.13 -15.45
CA SER A 717 39.29 48.82 -16.82
C SER A 717 40.07 47.48 -16.89
N GLU A 718 39.93 46.60 -17.89
CA GLU A 718 39.38 46.75 -19.26
C GLU A 718 39.05 45.36 -19.89
N LEU A 719 38.28 45.31 -21.00
CA LEU A 719 37.99 44.11 -21.84
C LEU A 719 37.19 42.98 -21.12
N GLY A 720 36.58 41.97 -21.75
CA GLY A 720 36.31 41.67 -23.17
C GLY A 720 35.96 40.17 -23.34
N GLU A 721 35.10 39.70 -24.25
CA GLU A 721 34.25 40.39 -25.25
C GLU A 721 32.83 39.79 -25.37
N ASN A 722 32.51 39.00 -26.42
CA ASN A 722 31.13 38.65 -26.83
C ASN A 722 31.10 37.32 -27.65
N SER A 723 29.90 36.87 -28.08
CA SER A 723 29.62 35.75 -29.02
C SER A 723 29.80 34.31 -28.50
N SER A 724 29.03 33.26 -28.87
CA SER A 724 27.97 32.94 -29.87
C SER A 724 28.39 32.10 -31.11
N GLU A 725 28.22 30.78 -31.00
CA GLU A 725 28.10 29.79 -32.10
C GLU A 725 26.93 28.85 -31.75
N THR A 726 26.02 28.36 -32.60
CA THR A 726 25.89 28.22 -34.08
C THR A 726 26.31 26.83 -34.63
N GLN A 727 25.43 26.30 -35.47
CA GLN A 727 25.29 24.92 -35.95
C GLN A 727 26.47 24.35 -36.76
N HIS A 728 26.73 23.05 -36.62
CA HIS A 728 26.78 22.00 -37.66
C HIS A 728 26.92 20.65 -36.93
N ASP A 729 26.22 19.54 -37.21
CA ASP A 729 25.72 18.91 -38.45
C ASP A 729 26.84 18.41 -39.39
N SER A 730 27.02 17.09 -39.42
CA SER A 730 27.81 16.35 -40.40
C SER A 730 27.33 14.90 -40.43
N SER A 731 26.58 14.58 -41.48
CA SER A 731 26.20 13.20 -41.82
C SER A 731 27.37 12.48 -42.50
N GLU A 732 27.51 11.18 -42.25
CA GLU A 732 28.50 10.33 -42.92
C GLU A 732 27.80 9.18 -43.64
N GLY A 733 28.24 8.84 -44.86
CA GLY A 733 27.54 7.86 -45.68
C GLY A 733 28.27 7.37 -46.92
N LYS A 734 28.27 6.04 -47.09
CA LYS A 734 28.67 5.25 -48.26
C LYS A 734 30.15 5.33 -48.70
N ARG A 735 30.81 4.16 -48.65
CA ARG A 735 31.22 3.43 -49.86
C ARG A 735 31.50 1.95 -49.59
N THR A 736 31.09 1.10 -50.52
CA THR A 736 31.64 -0.25 -50.75
C THR A 736 32.91 -0.14 -51.61
N PRO A 737 33.69 -1.22 -51.72
CA PRO A 737 33.82 -1.84 -53.05
C PRO A 737 33.72 -3.38 -53.03
N ASP A 738 33.67 -3.97 -54.22
CA ASP A 738 33.52 -5.41 -54.47
C ASP A 738 34.81 -6.21 -54.29
N SER A 739 34.70 -7.44 -53.76
CA SER A 739 35.42 -8.67 -54.18
C SER A 739 34.88 -9.89 -53.44
#